data_AF-A0A252ATI0-F1
#
_entry.id   AF-A0A252ATI0-F1
#
_cell.length_a   1.000
_cell.length_b   1.000
_cell.length_c   1.000
_cell.angle_alpha   90.00
_cell.angle_beta   90.00
_cell.angle_gamma   90.00
#
_symmetry.space_group_name_H-M   'P 1'
#
loop_
_entity.id
_entity.type
_entity.pdbx_description
1 polymer ?
#
loop_
_entity_poly.entity_id
_entity_poly.type
_entity_poly.pdbx_seq_one_letter_code
_entity_poly.pdbx_strand_id
1 'polypeptide(L)'
;MAFFLLGWHGGLVGYTGWHLQTASFADILSGSVSPVIMHDDGTLEPCGAFITPTPLENSDSIALKVNHRTVSDRNGFLELVDHQATWESFIPVQTTLLPILKDLTTRSWHEADKWVGKAHCTEHHLHLGDRHWSIGTLNAEKSGETVTLWNTDAPDRVTYKLCPSRALSSLLETLNERLQAGEIRSSVTTPWADSGTLRETLANASFAPHRTDYLLHLSRQCALFEIWDLATGFLACARQQDSNPDFIYFAAILALRAQQHDSAAQLLAEALTTRFPDSNILEKTATLRARLAQGENTLLLLPQTLEEAKVPMFDRLFDLLMVPLPLSDQDGKDIQQAYSMRFEDMSGQHDMTHRLKLLTAEAHYNGVSYWEEVNMGHVAWLAGLRKEADAHYASARKLAIESHIHPIHYNCGVFSWLSEADCAALSSRSVPDRLGVSQWEWQFSPEDDATVLPSEVCLVFGCDKGYFRFIPKLILSLIRASRANPTTGFIQLCIGVDQPTMEQLTFLTKTAEWLVANNSRVRLNFAHGTLAYRDGATYTAIRYLMLPEITARFSCPLITADCDGYFPSDFVSLWQDMKASADYGFRLYAYNREGKQVMGEPWGFGAGISYFGEADRIPAIAHFLSDYLNTAYNPQNPTNWCVDQCALAAAFKRFVAPKWDELRIKFMDEGTPLMVMPHHVGGKDALLAHEGSFSMVDVVSELARYTPEPPLTPPS
;
A
#
# COMPACT_ATOMS: atom_id res chain seq x y z
N MET A 1 -21.15 -37.36 -55.02
CA MET A 1 -20.92 -36.63 -53.75
C MET A 1 -19.75 -35.66 -53.91
N ALA A 2 -19.90 -34.39 -53.50
CA ALA A 2 -18.82 -33.39 -53.58
C ALA A 2 -18.11 -33.22 -52.22
N PHE A 3 -16.79 -33.21 -52.21
CA PHE A 3 -15.95 -33.06 -51.01
C PHE A 3 -14.59 -32.45 -51.35
N PHE A 4 -13.89 -31.96 -50.33
CA PHE A 4 -12.46 -31.65 -50.43
C PHE A 4 -11.66 -32.75 -49.77
N LEU A 5 -10.39 -32.91 -50.15
CA LEU A 5 -9.52 -33.92 -49.55
C LEU A 5 -8.69 -33.26 -48.45
N LEU A 6 -8.70 -33.83 -47.25
CA LEU A 6 -7.80 -33.41 -46.17
C LEU A 6 -6.60 -34.35 -46.15
N GLY A 7 -5.41 -33.81 -46.44
CA GLY A 7 -4.15 -34.54 -46.31
C GLY A 7 -3.76 -34.77 -44.85
N TRP A 8 -2.84 -35.71 -44.62
CA TRP A 8 -2.34 -36.05 -43.28
C TRP A 8 -1.78 -34.85 -42.52
N HIS A 9 -1.13 -33.90 -43.19
CA HIS A 9 -0.57 -32.71 -42.57
C HIS A 9 -1.55 -31.54 -42.43
N GLY A 10 -2.84 -31.75 -42.70
CA GLY A 10 -3.90 -30.75 -42.52
C GLY A 10 -4.20 -29.87 -43.72
N GLY A 11 -3.49 -30.05 -44.84
CA GLY A 11 -3.76 -29.34 -46.08
C GLY A 11 -5.08 -29.77 -46.70
N LEU A 12 -5.95 -28.80 -47.02
CA LEU A 12 -7.12 -29.07 -47.85
C LEU A 12 -6.70 -29.08 -49.31
N VAL A 13 -7.22 -30.04 -50.07
CA VAL A 13 -6.84 -30.33 -51.44
C VAL A 13 -8.09 -30.35 -52.32
N GLY A 14 -8.00 -29.67 -53.46
CA GLY A 14 -9.06 -29.57 -54.46
C GLY A 14 -8.47 -29.26 -55.84
N TYR A 15 -9.33 -28.78 -56.75
CA TYR A 15 -8.95 -28.54 -58.15
C TYR A 15 -9.12 -27.10 -58.60
N THR A 16 -8.17 -26.60 -59.36
CA THR A 16 -8.37 -25.41 -60.20
C THR A 16 -8.24 -25.82 -61.66
N GLY A 17 -9.38 -25.88 -62.37
CA GLY A 17 -9.45 -26.55 -63.66
C GLY A 17 -9.07 -28.03 -63.53
N TRP A 18 -7.96 -28.44 -64.14
CA TRP A 18 -7.43 -29.82 -64.11
C TRP A 18 -6.28 -30.01 -63.11
N HIS A 19 -5.87 -28.96 -62.40
CA HIS A 19 -4.72 -29.02 -61.48
C HIS A 19 -5.18 -29.35 -60.07
N LEU A 20 -4.78 -30.52 -59.55
CA LEU A 20 -4.93 -30.87 -58.15
C LEU A 20 -3.89 -30.09 -57.33
N GLN A 21 -4.33 -29.33 -56.33
CA GLN A 21 -3.46 -28.53 -55.49
C GLN A 21 -3.98 -28.40 -54.06
N THR A 22 -3.09 -28.06 -53.14
CA THR A 22 -3.47 -27.59 -51.81
C THR A 22 -4.10 -26.21 -51.90
N ALA A 23 -5.05 -25.91 -51.02
CA ALA A 23 -5.88 -24.72 -51.09
C ALA A 23 -6.12 -24.14 -49.69
N SER A 24 -6.12 -22.80 -49.62
CA SER A 24 -6.56 -22.12 -48.41
C SER A 24 -8.08 -22.13 -48.30
N PHE A 25 -8.61 -21.95 -47.09
CA PHE A 25 -10.06 -21.75 -46.91
C PHE A 25 -10.60 -20.54 -47.70
N ALA A 26 -9.78 -19.53 -47.98
CA ALA A 26 -10.20 -18.37 -48.77
C ALA A 26 -10.40 -18.74 -50.25
N ASP A 27 -9.50 -19.55 -50.82
CA ASP A 27 -9.59 -20.00 -52.22
C ASP A 27 -10.78 -20.93 -52.43
N ILE A 28 -11.05 -21.79 -51.44
CA ILE A 28 -12.19 -22.71 -51.44
C ILE A 28 -13.51 -21.94 -51.34
N LEU A 29 -13.65 -21.03 -50.37
CA LEU A 29 -14.91 -20.31 -50.15
C LEU A 29 -15.19 -19.23 -51.21
N SER A 30 -14.16 -18.71 -51.88
CA SER A 30 -14.32 -17.81 -53.03
C SER A 30 -14.67 -18.54 -54.33
N GLY A 31 -14.62 -19.88 -54.34
CA GLY A 31 -14.85 -20.72 -55.52
C GLY A 31 -13.66 -20.80 -56.48
N SER A 32 -12.48 -20.29 -56.09
CA SER A 32 -11.24 -20.35 -56.88
C SER A 32 -10.69 -21.78 -56.98
N VAL A 33 -10.99 -22.62 -55.98
CA VAL A 33 -10.70 -24.05 -55.96
C VAL A 33 -12.00 -24.83 -55.82
N SER A 34 -12.25 -25.74 -56.75
CA SER A 34 -13.43 -26.61 -56.81
C SER A 34 -13.23 -27.90 -56.01
N PRO A 35 -14.30 -28.44 -55.41
CA PRO A 35 -14.27 -29.74 -54.73
C PRO A 35 -14.02 -30.88 -55.72
N VAL A 36 -13.60 -32.03 -55.18
CA VAL A 36 -13.61 -33.31 -55.89
C VAL A 36 -15.04 -33.85 -55.86
N ILE A 37 -15.53 -34.35 -57.00
CA ILE A 37 -16.82 -35.03 -57.08
C ILE A 37 -16.58 -36.51 -57.29
N MET A 38 -17.08 -37.36 -56.39
CA MET A 38 -17.12 -38.81 -56.57
C MET A 38 -18.48 -39.22 -57.11
N HIS A 39 -18.51 -39.89 -58.26
CA HIS A 39 -19.71 -40.45 -58.87
C HIS A 39 -20.05 -41.81 -58.26
N ASP A 40 -21.28 -42.29 -58.47
CA ASP A 40 -21.79 -43.54 -57.88
C ASP A 40 -21.02 -44.79 -58.36
N ASP A 41 -20.35 -44.68 -59.52
CA ASP A 41 -19.47 -45.71 -60.07
C ASP A 41 -18.04 -45.69 -59.48
N GLY A 42 -17.77 -44.79 -58.52
CA GLY A 42 -16.48 -44.63 -57.86
C GLY A 42 -15.46 -43.77 -58.62
N THR A 43 -15.82 -43.20 -59.78
CA THR A 43 -14.95 -42.30 -60.53
C THR A 43 -14.88 -40.89 -59.91
N LEU A 44 -13.72 -40.24 -60.00
CA LEU A 44 -13.52 -38.87 -59.52
C LEU A 44 -13.63 -37.86 -60.67
N GLU A 45 -14.17 -36.67 -60.43
CA GLU A 45 -14.13 -35.54 -61.34
C GLU A 45 -13.36 -34.37 -60.68
N PRO A 46 -12.45 -33.70 -61.41
CA PRO A 46 -12.23 -33.73 -62.87
C PRO A 46 -11.27 -34.83 -63.40
N CYS A 47 -10.51 -35.55 -62.56
CA CYS A 47 -9.35 -36.33 -63.02
C CYS A 47 -9.48 -37.88 -62.97
N GLY A 48 -10.69 -38.42 -62.90
CA GLY A 48 -10.96 -39.86 -62.78
C GLY A 48 -10.46 -40.73 -63.94
N ALA A 49 -10.04 -40.11 -65.05
CA ALA A 49 -9.40 -40.81 -66.16
C ALA A 49 -8.00 -41.36 -65.81
N PHE A 50 -7.32 -40.81 -64.80
CA PHE A 50 -5.96 -41.22 -64.43
C PHE A 50 -5.69 -41.29 -62.92
N ILE A 51 -6.57 -40.74 -62.07
CA ILE A 51 -6.53 -40.92 -60.61
C ILE A 51 -7.61 -41.90 -60.18
N THR A 52 -7.22 -42.95 -59.48
CA THR A 52 -8.13 -43.92 -58.86
C THR A 52 -8.07 -43.80 -57.33
N PRO A 53 -9.18 -43.49 -56.64
CA PRO A 53 -9.23 -43.54 -55.19
C PRO A 53 -9.21 -45.00 -54.73
N THR A 54 -8.29 -45.34 -53.83
CA THR A 54 -8.18 -46.68 -53.23
C THR A 54 -8.43 -46.56 -51.72
N PRO A 55 -9.50 -47.15 -51.17
CA PRO A 55 -9.73 -47.20 -49.73
C PRO A 55 -8.57 -47.90 -49.01
N LEU A 56 -8.22 -47.42 -47.82
CA LEU A 56 -7.23 -48.08 -46.97
C LEU A 56 -7.92 -49.03 -45.99
N GLU A 57 -7.32 -50.20 -45.74
CA GLU A 57 -7.90 -51.20 -44.84
C GLU A 57 -8.11 -50.61 -43.44
N ASN A 58 -9.30 -50.81 -42.88
CA ASN A 58 -9.70 -50.36 -41.54
C ASN A 58 -9.58 -48.83 -41.31
N SER A 59 -9.77 -48.01 -42.35
CA SER A 59 -9.74 -46.55 -42.24
C SER A 59 -10.75 -45.88 -43.18
N ASP A 60 -11.26 -44.71 -42.78
CA ASP A 60 -12.05 -43.82 -43.65
C ASP A 60 -11.19 -43.04 -44.66
N SER A 61 -9.88 -43.31 -44.69
CA SER A 61 -8.91 -42.66 -45.58
C SER A 61 -8.81 -43.35 -46.93
N ILE A 62 -8.52 -42.55 -47.95
CA ILE A 62 -8.26 -43.01 -49.32
C ILE A 62 -6.84 -42.64 -49.75
N ALA A 63 -6.18 -43.54 -50.48
CA ALA A 63 -5.00 -43.21 -51.26
C ALA A 63 -5.42 -42.86 -52.68
N LEU A 64 -4.91 -41.75 -53.22
CA LEU A 64 -5.10 -41.41 -54.62
C LEU A 64 -3.97 -42.03 -55.45
N LYS A 65 -4.31 -42.93 -56.38
CA LYS A 65 -3.31 -43.65 -57.19
C LYS A 65 -3.33 -43.25 -58.65
N VAL A 66 -2.15 -43.14 -59.24
CA VAL A 66 -1.93 -43.03 -60.69
C VAL A 66 -1.11 -44.24 -61.10
N ASN A 67 -1.78 -45.28 -61.63
CA ASN A 67 -1.18 -46.59 -61.89
C ASN A 67 -0.50 -47.18 -60.62
N HIS A 68 0.83 -47.28 -60.59
CA HIS A 68 1.58 -47.81 -59.44
C HIS A 68 2.09 -46.72 -58.47
N ARG A 69 1.85 -45.44 -58.76
CA ARG A 69 2.32 -44.29 -57.97
C ARG A 69 1.19 -43.73 -57.10
N THR A 70 1.53 -43.17 -55.95
CA THR A 70 0.59 -42.56 -55.00
C THR A 70 0.75 -41.04 -55.02
N VAL A 71 -0.35 -40.29 -54.87
CA VAL A 71 -0.28 -38.84 -54.62
C VAL A 71 0.12 -38.62 -53.16
N SER A 72 1.17 -37.85 -52.96
CA SER A 72 1.73 -37.48 -51.65
C SER A 72 1.54 -35.99 -51.42
N ASP A 73 1.10 -35.61 -50.21
CA ASP A 73 1.08 -34.22 -49.74
C ASP A 73 2.23 -34.01 -48.76
N ARG A 74 3.29 -33.33 -49.19
CA ARG A 74 4.44 -32.99 -48.36
C ARG A 74 4.56 -31.48 -48.23
N ASN A 75 4.40 -30.97 -47.00
CA ASN A 75 4.58 -29.55 -46.69
C ASN A 75 3.72 -28.62 -47.58
N GLY A 76 2.53 -29.05 -47.97
CA GLY A 76 1.62 -28.26 -48.80
C GLY A 76 1.84 -28.40 -50.31
N PHE A 77 2.69 -29.32 -50.76
CA PHE A 77 2.91 -29.61 -52.18
C PHE A 77 2.45 -31.04 -52.51
N LEU A 78 1.79 -31.17 -53.66
CA LEU A 78 1.34 -32.46 -54.17
C LEU A 78 2.33 -33.01 -55.19
N GLU A 79 2.80 -34.23 -54.96
CA GLU A 79 3.69 -34.96 -55.87
C GLU A 79 3.26 -36.41 -56.05
N LEU A 80 3.76 -37.07 -57.10
CA LEU A 80 3.60 -38.51 -57.28
C LEU A 80 4.84 -39.22 -56.74
N VAL A 81 4.64 -40.25 -55.93
CA VAL A 81 5.71 -41.07 -55.35
C VAL A 81 5.53 -42.54 -55.71
N ASP A 82 6.63 -43.29 -55.75
CA ASP A 82 6.62 -44.71 -56.14
C ASP A 82 6.35 -45.65 -54.96
N HIS A 83 5.97 -45.10 -53.81
CA HIS A 83 5.62 -45.83 -52.59
C HIS A 83 4.26 -45.37 -52.06
N GLN A 84 3.80 -46.01 -50.98
CA GLN A 84 2.62 -45.60 -50.24
C GLN A 84 2.94 -45.69 -48.75
N ALA A 85 3.35 -44.57 -48.15
CA ALA A 85 3.51 -44.45 -46.71
C ALA A 85 2.14 -44.27 -46.02
N THR A 86 2.08 -44.50 -44.72
CA THR A 86 0.84 -44.41 -43.93
C THR A 86 0.21 -43.01 -43.95
N TRP A 87 1.04 -41.97 -44.03
CA TRP A 87 0.62 -40.56 -44.09
C TRP A 87 0.30 -40.07 -45.52
N GLU A 88 0.49 -40.90 -46.55
CA GLU A 88 0.18 -40.57 -47.96
C GLU A 88 -1.27 -40.95 -48.28
N SER A 89 -2.17 -40.35 -47.53
CA SER A 89 -3.59 -40.67 -47.52
C SER A 89 -4.43 -39.43 -47.21
N PHE A 90 -5.66 -39.44 -47.70
CA PHE A 90 -6.58 -38.32 -47.64
C PHE A 90 -7.92 -38.74 -47.04
N ILE A 91 -8.56 -37.88 -46.26
CA ILE A 91 -9.94 -38.06 -45.83
C ILE A 91 -10.88 -37.12 -46.61
N PRO A 92 -11.99 -37.63 -47.17
CA PRO A 92 -13.04 -36.79 -47.74
C PRO A 92 -13.71 -35.90 -46.68
N VAL A 93 -13.65 -34.58 -46.87
CA VAL A 93 -14.30 -33.57 -46.03
C VAL A 93 -15.52 -33.01 -46.75
N GLN A 94 -16.69 -33.19 -46.15
CA GLN A 94 -17.94 -32.66 -46.71
C GLN A 94 -17.90 -31.13 -46.83
N THR A 95 -18.43 -30.60 -47.93
CA THR A 95 -18.43 -29.15 -48.19
C THR A 95 -19.20 -28.36 -47.13
N THR A 96 -20.20 -28.97 -46.50
CA THR A 96 -20.99 -28.40 -45.40
C THR A 96 -20.18 -28.14 -44.13
N LEU A 97 -19.09 -28.89 -43.91
CA LEU A 97 -18.24 -28.78 -42.73
C LEU A 97 -17.16 -27.69 -42.89
N LEU A 98 -16.84 -27.27 -44.12
CA LEU A 98 -15.77 -26.33 -44.41
C LEU A 98 -15.91 -24.96 -43.74
N PRO A 99 -17.10 -24.31 -43.69
CA PRO A 99 -17.24 -23.03 -42.99
C PRO A 99 -16.93 -23.14 -41.49
N ILE A 100 -17.30 -24.27 -40.88
CA ILE A 100 -17.06 -24.54 -39.46
C ILE A 100 -15.56 -24.80 -39.23
N LEU A 101 -14.92 -25.64 -40.05
CA LEU A 101 -13.47 -25.89 -39.96
C LEU A 101 -12.66 -24.61 -40.18
N LYS A 102 -13.07 -23.74 -41.09
CA LYS A 102 -12.45 -22.41 -41.25
C LYS A 102 -12.52 -21.63 -39.95
N ASP A 103 -13.70 -21.49 -39.35
CA ASP A 103 -13.84 -20.72 -38.12
C ASP A 103 -13.03 -21.33 -36.97
N LEU A 104 -13.05 -22.66 -36.83
CA LEU A 104 -12.28 -23.39 -35.82
C LEU A 104 -10.77 -23.19 -35.95
N THR A 105 -10.24 -23.19 -37.18
CA THR A 105 -8.80 -23.10 -37.45
C THR A 105 -8.27 -21.67 -37.55
N THR A 106 -9.13 -20.69 -37.84
CA THR A 106 -8.71 -19.29 -38.01
C THR A 106 -8.95 -18.43 -36.77
N ARG A 107 -9.93 -18.80 -35.93
CA ARG A 107 -10.33 -18.08 -34.72
C ARG A 107 -9.97 -18.86 -33.47
N SER A 108 -9.91 -18.17 -32.34
CA SER A 108 -9.61 -18.77 -31.04
C SER A 108 -10.90 -19.10 -30.30
N TRP A 109 -10.83 -20.08 -29.39
CA TRP A 109 -12.00 -20.64 -28.72
C TRP A 109 -11.77 -20.86 -27.23
N HIS A 110 -12.86 -20.91 -26.47
CA HIS A 110 -12.90 -21.42 -25.09
C HIS A 110 -13.74 -22.69 -25.01
N GLU A 111 -13.31 -23.64 -24.18
CA GLU A 111 -14.13 -24.74 -23.67
C GLU A 111 -14.53 -24.40 -22.24
N ALA A 112 -15.83 -24.22 -22.00
CA ALA A 112 -16.34 -23.56 -20.80
C ALA A 112 -15.62 -22.20 -20.59
N ASP A 113 -14.81 -22.08 -19.55
CA ASP A 113 -14.06 -20.87 -19.18
C ASP A 113 -12.58 -20.95 -19.60
N LYS A 114 -12.09 -22.12 -20.02
CA LYS A 114 -10.69 -22.35 -20.39
C LYS A 114 -10.42 -21.98 -21.85
N TRP A 115 -9.45 -21.11 -22.10
CA TRP A 115 -8.94 -20.85 -23.44
C TRP A 115 -8.24 -22.08 -24.01
N VAL A 116 -8.62 -22.48 -25.24
CA VAL A 116 -8.08 -23.67 -25.93
C VAL A 116 -7.37 -23.33 -27.25
N GLY A 117 -7.27 -22.04 -27.59
CA GLY A 117 -6.60 -21.57 -28.78
C GLY A 117 -7.38 -21.84 -30.07
N LYS A 118 -6.65 -22.04 -31.16
CA LYS A 118 -7.19 -22.33 -32.50
C LYS A 118 -7.10 -23.82 -32.76
N ALA A 119 -8.07 -24.35 -33.51
CA ALA A 119 -7.99 -25.73 -33.95
C ALA A 119 -6.91 -25.90 -35.03
N HIS A 120 -6.37 -27.09 -35.16
CA HIS A 120 -5.54 -27.48 -36.29
C HIS A 120 -5.90 -28.88 -36.75
N CYS A 121 -5.70 -29.17 -38.03
CA CYS A 121 -5.94 -30.49 -38.58
C CYS A 121 -4.61 -31.18 -38.80
N THR A 122 -4.41 -32.37 -38.21
CA THR A 122 -3.23 -33.21 -38.42
C THR A 122 -3.59 -34.65 -38.16
N GLU A 123 -2.97 -35.57 -38.90
CA GLU A 123 -3.22 -37.01 -38.82
C GLU A 123 -4.71 -37.35 -39.06
N HIS A 124 -5.33 -36.56 -39.94
CA HIS A 124 -6.78 -36.56 -40.22
C HIS A 124 -7.71 -36.35 -39.02
N HIS A 125 -7.17 -35.81 -37.94
CA HIS A 125 -7.94 -35.38 -36.78
C HIS A 125 -7.99 -33.86 -36.72
N LEU A 126 -9.14 -33.34 -36.30
CA LEU A 126 -9.24 -31.98 -35.79
C LEU A 126 -8.76 -31.98 -34.34
N HIS A 127 -7.75 -31.18 -34.01
CA HIS A 127 -7.24 -31.00 -32.65
C HIS A 127 -7.65 -29.62 -32.14
N LEU A 128 -8.25 -29.55 -30.95
CA LEU A 128 -8.59 -28.30 -30.27
C LEU A 128 -8.48 -28.48 -28.75
N GLY A 129 -7.57 -27.73 -28.13
CA GLY A 129 -7.20 -27.93 -26.73
C GLY A 129 -6.64 -29.33 -26.52
N ASP A 130 -7.15 -30.03 -25.51
CA ASP A 130 -6.71 -31.39 -25.13
C ASP A 130 -7.50 -32.49 -25.89
N ARG A 131 -8.41 -32.11 -26.80
CA ARG A 131 -9.33 -33.02 -27.49
C ARG A 131 -9.03 -33.12 -28.98
N HIS A 132 -9.39 -34.27 -29.55
CA HIS A 132 -9.31 -34.51 -30.98
C HIS A 132 -10.52 -35.28 -31.50
N TRP A 133 -10.88 -35.03 -32.76
CA TRP A 133 -11.99 -35.70 -33.45
C TRP A 133 -11.53 -36.18 -34.83
N SER A 134 -11.75 -37.47 -35.13
CA SER A 134 -11.59 -37.99 -36.49
C SER A 134 -12.49 -37.22 -37.47
N ILE A 135 -11.89 -36.62 -38.50
CA ILE A 135 -12.59 -35.79 -39.48
C ILE A 135 -13.62 -36.60 -40.30
N GLY A 136 -13.35 -37.88 -40.56
CA GLY A 136 -14.24 -38.75 -41.35
C GLY A 136 -15.61 -38.95 -40.73
N THR A 137 -15.68 -38.92 -39.39
CA THR A 137 -16.91 -39.11 -38.59
C THR A 137 -17.36 -37.85 -37.85
N LEU A 138 -16.73 -36.70 -38.14
CA LEU A 138 -16.96 -35.46 -37.41
C LEU A 138 -18.31 -34.87 -37.77
N ASN A 139 -19.12 -34.64 -36.73
CA ASN A 139 -20.33 -33.84 -36.81
C ASN A 139 -20.10 -32.53 -36.07
N ALA A 140 -20.66 -31.46 -36.63
CA ALA A 140 -20.55 -30.13 -36.03
C ALA A 140 -21.85 -29.35 -36.19
N GLU A 141 -22.21 -28.60 -35.15
CA GLU A 141 -23.36 -27.70 -35.14
C GLU A 141 -22.89 -26.31 -34.72
N LYS A 142 -23.22 -25.29 -35.51
CA LYS A 142 -22.90 -23.89 -35.20
C LYS A 142 -24.17 -23.13 -34.83
N SER A 143 -24.16 -22.49 -33.67
CA SER A 143 -25.26 -21.64 -33.19
C SER A 143 -24.72 -20.31 -32.68
N GLY A 144 -24.84 -19.25 -33.49
CA GLY A 144 -24.29 -17.94 -33.17
C GLY A 144 -22.77 -17.98 -32.98
N GLU A 145 -22.31 -17.73 -31.76
CA GLU A 145 -20.90 -17.71 -31.35
C GLU A 145 -20.40 -19.04 -30.78
N THR A 146 -21.21 -20.09 -30.83
CA THR A 146 -20.82 -21.41 -30.34
C THR A 146 -20.73 -22.44 -31.46
N VAL A 147 -19.80 -23.38 -31.29
CA VAL A 147 -19.64 -24.55 -32.13
C VAL A 147 -19.63 -25.78 -31.25
N THR A 148 -20.52 -26.73 -31.52
CA THR A 148 -20.62 -28.01 -30.82
C THR A 148 -20.06 -29.11 -31.72
N LEU A 149 -19.12 -29.91 -31.22
CA LEU A 149 -18.43 -30.98 -31.94
C LEU A 149 -18.70 -32.34 -31.29
N TRP A 150 -18.89 -33.39 -32.11
CA TRP A 150 -18.96 -34.79 -31.68
C TRP A 150 -18.64 -35.73 -32.84
N ASN A 151 -18.26 -36.97 -32.54
CA ASN A 151 -18.10 -38.02 -33.55
C ASN A 151 -19.32 -38.93 -33.59
N THR A 152 -19.62 -39.51 -34.76
CA THR A 152 -20.73 -40.46 -34.90
C THR A 152 -20.64 -41.64 -33.93
N ASP A 153 -19.42 -42.14 -33.70
CA ASP A 153 -19.16 -43.31 -32.85
C ASP A 153 -18.96 -42.96 -31.36
N ALA A 154 -18.88 -41.67 -31.03
CA ALA A 154 -18.71 -41.15 -29.68
C ALA A 154 -19.55 -39.85 -29.52
N PRO A 155 -20.83 -39.98 -29.11
CA PRO A 155 -21.81 -38.89 -29.17
C PRO A 155 -21.65 -37.82 -28.09
N ASP A 156 -20.54 -37.83 -27.34
CA ASP A 156 -20.23 -36.80 -26.35
C ASP A 156 -20.03 -35.46 -27.04
N ARG A 157 -21.01 -34.56 -26.83
CA ARG A 157 -21.03 -33.23 -27.43
C ARG A 157 -20.19 -32.26 -26.62
N VAL A 158 -19.24 -31.60 -27.27
CA VAL A 158 -18.39 -30.59 -26.66
C VAL A 158 -18.64 -29.25 -27.32
N THR A 159 -18.94 -28.23 -26.51
CA THR A 159 -19.29 -26.89 -26.99
C THR A 159 -18.16 -25.91 -26.76
N TYR A 160 -17.78 -25.23 -27.83
CA TYR A 160 -16.76 -24.18 -27.86
C TYR A 160 -17.42 -22.81 -28.05
N LYS A 161 -16.93 -21.80 -27.33
CA LYS A 161 -17.34 -20.39 -27.48
C LYS A 161 -16.24 -19.59 -28.17
N LEU A 162 -16.63 -18.71 -29.09
CA LEU A 162 -15.70 -17.86 -29.83
C LEU A 162 -14.96 -16.88 -28.90
N CYS A 163 -13.67 -16.67 -29.14
CA CYS A 163 -12.84 -15.65 -28.48
C CYS A 163 -11.98 -14.85 -29.48
N PRO A 164 -12.05 -13.50 -29.45
CA PRO A 164 -12.95 -12.67 -28.64
C PRO A 164 -14.41 -12.90 -29.03
N SER A 165 -15.33 -12.75 -28.06
CA SER A 165 -16.75 -12.67 -28.39
C SER A 165 -17.05 -11.40 -29.20
N ARG A 166 -18.21 -11.34 -29.85
CA ARG A 166 -18.66 -10.17 -30.61
C ARG A 166 -18.83 -8.97 -29.71
N ALA A 167 -19.30 -9.17 -28.48
CA ALA A 167 -19.39 -8.12 -27.46
C ALA A 167 -18.00 -7.54 -27.15
N LEU A 168 -17.01 -8.40 -26.87
CA LEU A 168 -15.65 -7.95 -26.58
C LEU A 168 -15.01 -7.25 -27.80
N SER A 169 -15.21 -7.80 -28.99
CA SER A 169 -14.70 -7.20 -30.24
C SER A 169 -15.28 -5.80 -30.46
N SER A 170 -16.59 -5.64 -30.29
CA SER A 170 -17.27 -4.34 -30.40
C SER A 170 -16.78 -3.32 -29.37
N LEU A 171 -16.48 -3.75 -28.14
CA LEU A 171 -15.92 -2.88 -27.11
C LEU A 171 -14.50 -2.42 -27.45
N LEU A 172 -13.64 -3.33 -27.93
CA LEU A 172 -12.28 -3.00 -28.36
C LEU A 172 -12.28 -2.02 -29.55
N GLU A 173 -13.15 -2.27 -30.54
CA GLU A 173 -13.35 -1.38 -31.69
C GLU A 173 -13.84 0.00 -31.24
N THR A 174 -14.88 0.06 -30.40
CA THR A 174 -15.43 1.33 -29.88
C THR A 174 -14.37 2.12 -29.11
N LEU A 175 -13.59 1.45 -28.24
CA LEU A 175 -12.53 2.12 -27.50
C LEU A 175 -11.45 2.67 -28.43
N ASN A 176 -11.02 1.89 -29.42
CA ASN A 176 -10.05 2.33 -30.41
C ASN A 176 -10.56 3.52 -31.22
N GLU A 177 -11.82 3.49 -31.67
CA GLU A 177 -12.44 4.61 -32.39
C GLU A 177 -12.47 5.89 -31.54
N ARG A 178 -12.92 5.82 -30.29
CA ARG A 178 -12.95 6.97 -29.36
C ARG A 178 -11.54 7.52 -29.08
N LEU A 179 -10.53 6.64 -29.00
CA LEU A 179 -9.12 7.05 -28.86
C LEU A 179 -8.62 7.79 -30.11
N GLN A 180 -8.91 7.28 -31.31
CA GLN A 180 -8.49 7.90 -32.57
C GLN A 180 -9.22 9.23 -32.83
N ALA A 181 -10.48 9.33 -32.45
CA ALA A 181 -11.27 10.56 -32.52
C ALA A 181 -10.82 11.63 -31.51
N GLY A 182 -9.98 11.28 -30.53
CA GLY A 182 -9.51 12.20 -29.50
C GLY A 182 -10.62 12.61 -28.51
N GLU A 183 -11.63 11.77 -28.35
CA GLU A 183 -12.75 11.94 -27.41
C GLU A 183 -12.34 11.61 -25.98
N ILE A 184 -11.30 10.79 -25.81
CA ILE A 184 -10.77 10.39 -24.50
C ILE A 184 -9.64 11.35 -24.13
N ARG A 185 -9.89 12.19 -23.13
CA ARG A 185 -8.94 13.18 -22.63
C ARG A 185 -8.88 13.11 -21.11
N SER A 186 -7.68 13.32 -20.58
CA SER A 186 -7.51 13.52 -19.14
C SER A 186 -8.27 14.77 -18.71
N SER A 187 -9.20 14.62 -17.78
CA SER A 187 -9.93 15.70 -17.14
C SER A 187 -9.29 16.09 -15.82
N VAL A 188 -9.77 17.18 -15.21
CA VAL A 188 -9.41 17.56 -13.84
C VAL A 188 -9.79 16.47 -12.82
N THR A 189 -10.83 15.67 -13.11
CA THR A 189 -11.40 14.66 -12.20
C THR A 189 -10.70 13.32 -12.22
N THR A 190 -9.70 13.14 -13.09
CA THR A 190 -9.08 11.84 -13.39
C THR A 190 -7.58 11.86 -13.11
N PRO A 191 -7.17 12.06 -11.83
CA PRO A 191 -5.77 12.32 -11.48
C PRO A 191 -4.83 11.16 -11.79
N TRP A 192 -5.39 9.95 -11.91
CA TRP A 192 -4.68 8.70 -12.17
C TRP A 192 -4.68 8.27 -13.64
N ALA A 193 -5.47 8.94 -14.49
CA ALA A 193 -5.64 8.53 -15.86
C ALA A 193 -4.40 8.87 -16.69
N ASP A 194 -3.85 7.84 -17.35
CA ASP A 194 -2.71 7.98 -18.24
C ASP A 194 -3.02 7.38 -19.61
N SER A 195 -2.94 8.23 -20.64
CA SER A 195 -3.29 7.80 -22.00
C SER A 195 -2.26 6.84 -22.59
N GLY A 196 -1.01 6.83 -22.10
CA GLY A 196 0.00 5.83 -22.50
C GLY A 196 -0.42 4.44 -22.03
N THR A 197 -0.73 4.33 -20.74
CA THR A 197 -1.19 3.10 -20.08
C THR A 197 -2.49 2.58 -20.67
N LEU A 198 -3.45 3.45 -21.00
CA LEU A 198 -4.70 3.03 -21.67
C LEU A 198 -4.41 2.41 -23.05
N ARG A 199 -3.54 3.02 -23.86
CA ARG A 199 -3.16 2.49 -25.18
C ARG A 199 -2.42 1.17 -25.08
N GLU A 200 -1.49 1.05 -24.13
CA GLU A 200 -0.78 -0.20 -23.85
C GLU A 200 -1.75 -1.31 -23.45
N THR A 201 -2.66 -1.02 -22.54
CA THR A 201 -3.64 -2.00 -22.05
C THR A 201 -4.61 -2.43 -23.16
N LEU A 202 -5.04 -1.50 -24.02
CA LEU A 202 -5.82 -1.82 -25.22
C LEU A 202 -5.05 -2.73 -26.18
N ALA A 203 -3.77 -2.46 -26.42
CA ALA A 203 -2.94 -3.30 -27.27
C ALA A 203 -2.82 -4.73 -26.70
N ASN A 204 -2.56 -4.85 -25.39
CA ASN A 204 -2.48 -6.14 -24.71
C ASN A 204 -3.79 -6.93 -24.83
N ALA A 205 -4.94 -6.30 -24.56
CA ALA A 205 -6.25 -6.93 -24.72
C ALA A 205 -6.57 -7.29 -26.18
N SER A 206 -6.07 -6.53 -27.16
CA SER A 206 -6.25 -6.81 -28.59
C SER A 206 -5.42 -8.01 -29.06
N PHE A 207 -4.21 -8.19 -28.53
CA PHE A 207 -3.35 -9.33 -28.87
C PHE A 207 -3.74 -10.61 -28.12
N ALA A 208 -4.25 -10.49 -26.89
CA ALA A 208 -4.63 -11.61 -26.05
C ALA A 208 -6.01 -11.41 -25.39
N PRO A 209 -7.11 -11.39 -26.15
CA PRO A 209 -8.46 -11.11 -25.63
C PRO A 209 -9.04 -12.19 -24.70
N HIS A 210 -8.36 -13.33 -24.58
CA HIS A 210 -8.69 -14.41 -23.66
C HIS A 210 -8.14 -14.20 -22.24
N ARG A 211 -7.26 -13.19 -22.05
CA ARG A 211 -6.61 -12.89 -20.78
C ARG A 211 -7.49 -11.97 -19.97
N THR A 212 -8.14 -12.51 -18.94
CA THR A 212 -9.05 -11.76 -18.08
C THR A 212 -8.33 -10.63 -17.34
N ASP A 213 -7.08 -10.83 -16.94
CA ASP A 213 -6.25 -9.78 -16.33
C ASP A 213 -6.11 -8.55 -17.24
N TYR A 214 -5.92 -8.72 -18.54
CA TYR A 214 -5.86 -7.60 -19.49
C TYR A 214 -7.21 -6.89 -19.63
N LEU A 215 -8.32 -7.63 -19.60
CA LEU A 215 -9.66 -7.04 -19.63
C LEU A 215 -9.98 -6.26 -18.35
N LEU A 216 -9.56 -6.75 -17.18
CA LEU A 216 -9.72 -6.04 -15.91
C LEU A 216 -8.92 -4.73 -15.89
N HIS A 217 -7.66 -4.78 -16.31
CA HIS A 217 -6.85 -3.57 -16.43
C HIS A 217 -7.47 -2.59 -17.43
N LEU A 218 -8.00 -3.07 -18.56
CA LEU A 218 -8.64 -2.20 -19.55
C LEU A 218 -9.92 -1.57 -19.01
N SER A 219 -10.74 -2.34 -18.29
CA SER A 219 -11.92 -1.85 -17.57
C SER A 219 -11.55 -0.75 -16.57
N ARG A 220 -10.55 -1.00 -15.72
CA ARG A 220 -10.02 -0.02 -14.77
C ARG A 220 -9.56 1.24 -15.48
N GLN A 221 -8.76 1.13 -16.55
CA GLN A 221 -8.29 2.30 -17.29
C GLN A 221 -9.46 3.09 -17.89
N CYS A 222 -10.45 2.42 -18.49
CA CYS A 222 -11.66 3.09 -18.97
C CYS A 222 -12.39 3.84 -17.84
N ALA A 223 -12.50 3.23 -16.66
CA ALA A 223 -13.11 3.85 -15.48
C ALA A 223 -12.32 5.06 -14.97
N LEU A 224 -10.98 5.00 -15.00
CA LEU A 224 -10.14 6.14 -14.65
C LEU A 224 -10.30 7.30 -15.62
N PHE A 225 -10.73 7.05 -16.87
CA PHE A 225 -11.13 8.09 -17.83
C PHE A 225 -12.64 8.40 -17.79
N GLU A 226 -13.38 7.88 -16.81
CA GLU A 226 -14.84 8.02 -16.64
C GLU A 226 -15.67 7.49 -17.83
N ILE A 227 -15.12 6.54 -18.59
CA ILE A 227 -15.80 5.89 -19.71
C ILE A 227 -16.56 4.67 -19.19
N TRP A 228 -17.61 4.93 -18.40
CA TRP A 228 -18.31 3.93 -17.58
C TRP A 228 -18.96 2.81 -18.39
N ASP A 229 -19.44 3.11 -19.59
CA ASP A 229 -20.04 2.13 -20.51
C ASP A 229 -19.01 1.07 -20.93
N LEU A 230 -17.83 1.51 -21.37
CA LEU A 230 -16.75 0.60 -21.75
C LEU A 230 -16.14 -0.11 -20.55
N ALA A 231 -15.95 0.60 -19.42
CA ALA A 231 -15.44 0.00 -18.19
C ALA A 231 -16.32 -1.18 -17.73
N THR A 232 -17.63 -0.96 -17.67
CA THR A 232 -18.60 -1.99 -17.29
C THR A 232 -18.65 -3.12 -18.32
N GLY A 233 -18.60 -2.79 -19.62
CA GLY A 233 -18.59 -3.77 -20.70
C GLY A 233 -17.38 -4.72 -20.66
N PHE A 234 -16.18 -4.18 -20.48
CA PHE A 234 -14.97 -5.01 -20.37
C PHE A 234 -14.97 -5.89 -19.13
N LEU A 235 -15.42 -5.36 -17.98
CA LEU A 235 -15.55 -6.15 -16.76
C LEU A 235 -16.60 -7.26 -16.89
N ALA A 236 -17.72 -6.99 -17.57
CA ALA A 236 -18.72 -8.00 -17.86
C ALA A 236 -18.18 -9.11 -18.76
N CYS A 237 -17.36 -8.77 -19.78
CA CYS A 237 -16.68 -9.77 -20.60
C CYS A 237 -15.69 -10.61 -19.78
N ALA A 238 -14.93 -10.00 -18.86
CA ALA A 238 -14.03 -10.72 -17.97
C ALA A 238 -14.78 -11.69 -17.03
N ARG A 239 -15.91 -11.26 -16.45
CA ARG A 239 -16.78 -12.10 -15.59
C ARG A 239 -17.40 -13.29 -16.31
N GLN A 240 -17.57 -13.21 -17.63
CA GLN A 240 -18.05 -14.35 -18.43
C GLN A 240 -16.97 -15.42 -18.66
N GLN A 241 -15.69 -15.06 -18.48
CA GLN A 241 -14.54 -15.93 -18.71
C GLN A 241 -13.93 -16.46 -17.39
N ASP A 242 -14.23 -15.82 -16.26
CA ASP A 242 -13.66 -16.14 -14.96
C ASP A 242 -14.66 -15.83 -13.85
N SER A 243 -14.85 -16.79 -12.95
CA SER A 243 -15.81 -16.76 -11.85
C SER A 243 -15.26 -16.15 -10.55
N ASN A 244 -14.08 -15.52 -10.59
CA ASN A 244 -13.50 -14.87 -9.44
C ASN A 244 -14.46 -13.81 -8.82
N PRO A 245 -14.85 -13.95 -7.54
CA PRO A 245 -15.79 -13.04 -6.89
C PRO A 245 -15.29 -11.60 -6.77
N ASP A 246 -13.97 -11.34 -6.85
CA ASP A 246 -13.42 -9.98 -6.86
C ASP A 246 -13.97 -9.15 -8.03
N PHE A 247 -14.33 -9.79 -9.14
CA PHE A 247 -14.81 -9.08 -10.33
C PHE A 247 -16.20 -8.48 -10.10
N ILE A 248 -17.00 -9.11 -9.23
CA ILE A 248 -18.32 -8.61 -8.82
C ILE A 248 -18.13 -7.40 -7.89
N TYR A 249 -17.13 -7.45 -7.01
CA TYR A 249 -16.79 -6.32 -6.15
C TYR A 249 -16.31 -5.10 -6.98
N PHE A 250 -15.47 -5.32 -8.00
CA PHE A 250 -15.11 -4.26 -8.95
C PHE A 250 -16.32 -3.67 -9.65
N ALA A 251 -17.32 -4.49 -9.99
CA ALA A 251 -18.56 -4.00 -10.59
C ALA A 251 -19.35 -3.13 -9.62
N ALA A 252 -19.35 -3.46 -8.32
CA ALA A 252 -19.97 -2.61 -7.29
C ALA A 252 -19.27 -1.24 -7.19
N ILE A 253 -17.94 -1.19 -7.29
CA ILE A 253 -17.16 0.07 -7.33
C ILE A 253 -17.53 0.89 -8.57
N LEU A 254 -17.60 0.26 -9.75
CA LEU A 254 -18.01 0.95 -10.98
C LEU A 254 -19.43 1.50 -10.89
N ALA A 255 -20.37 0.72 -10.35
CA ALA A 255 -21.75 1.16 -10.13
C ALA A 255 -21.84 2.34 -9.16
N LEU A 256 -21.08 2.31 -8.05
CA LEU A 256 -20.99 3.42 -7.11
C LEU A 256 -20.47 4.69 -7.82
N ARG A 257 -19.40 4.56 -8.61
CA ARG A 257 -18.82 5.68 -9.36
C ARG A 257 -19.76 6.24 -10.43
N ALA A 258 -20.61 5.41 -11.00
CA ALA A 258 -21.69 5.82 -11.90
C ALA A 258 -22.94 6.34 -11.17
N GLN A 259 -22.88 6.54 -9.84
CA GLN A 259 -23.99 6.97 -8.97
C GLN A 259 -25.19 6.01 -8.95
N GLN A 260 -24.98 4.75 -9.32
CA GLN A 260 -25.99 3.68 -9.34
C GLN A 260 -25.97 2.93 -7.99
N HIS A 261 -26.35 3.64 -6.92
CA HIS A 261 -26.26 3.19 -5.53
C HIS A 261 -26.99 1.87 -5.24
N ASP A 262 -28.23 1.72 -5.72
CA ASP A 262 -28.99 0.47 -5.59
C ASP A 262 -28.29 -0.71 -6.26
N SER A 263 -27.75 -0.50 -7.47
CA SER A 263 -27.00 -1.52 -8.20
C SER A 263 -25.68 -1.86 -7.51
N ALA A 264 -24.99 -0.86 -6.96
CA ALA A 264 -23.77 -1.08 -6.17
C ALA A 264 -24.07 -1.94 -4.92
N ALA A 265 -25.18 -1.70 -4.23
CA ALA A 265 -25.61 -2.49 -3.08
C ALA A 265 -25.95 -3.94 -3.43
N GLN A 266 -26.62 -4.16 -4.57
CA GLN A 266 -26.95 -5.50 -5.07
C GLN A 266 -25.68 -6.26 -5.48
N LEU A 267 -24.77 -5.62 -6.21
CA LEU A 267 -23.49 -6.21 -6.61
C LEU A 267 -22.60 -6.52 -5.40
N LEU A 268 -22.60 -5.65 -4.38
CA LEU A 268 -21.89 -5.94 -3.13
C LEU A 268 -22.48 -7.17 -2.43
N ALA A 269 -23.80 -7.31 -2.38
CA ALA A 269 -24.44 -8.51 -1.83
C ALA A 269 -24.01 -9.77 -2.59
N GLU A 270 -24.06 -9.72 -3.92
CA GLU A 270 -23.64 -10.82 -4.81
C GLU A 270 -22.17 -11.19 -4.59
N ALA A 271 -21.27 -10.20 -4.51
CA ALA A 271 -19.84 -10.40 -4.28
C ALA A 271 -19.57 -11.08 -2.93
N LEU A 272 -20.24 -10.63 -1.86
CA LEU A 272 -20.11 -11.19 -0.52
C LEU A 272 -20.64 -12.62 -0.42
N THR A 273 -21.81 -12.90 -0.99
CA THR A 273 -22.37 -14.26 -1.01
C THR A 273 -21.51 -15.22 -1.83
N THR A 274 -20.95 -14.76 -2.96
CA THR A 274 -20.11 -15.60 -3.82
C THR A 274 -18.77 -15.90 -3.18
N ARG A 275 -18.12 -14.90 -2.56
CA ARG A 275 -16.81 -15.08 -1.90
C ARG A 275 -16.90 -15.85 -0.58
N PHE A 276 -17.99 -15.68 0.16
CA PHE A 276 -18.14 -16.22 1.51
C PHE A 276 -19.48 -16.94 1.72
N PRO A 277 -19.76 -18.03 0.97
CA PRO A 277 -21.08 -18.68 0.93
C PRO A 277 -21.54 -19.22 2.29
N ASP A 278 -20.61 -19.67 3.13
CA ASP A 278 -20.93 -20.27 4.45
C ASP A 278 -20.82 -19.28 5.62
N SER A 279 -20.60 -17.99 5.35
CA SER A 279 -20.41 -16.97 6.41
C SER A 279 -21.67 -16.14 6.63
N ASN A 280 -21.83 -15.61 7.86
CA ASN A 280 -22.86 -14.60 8.16
C ASN A 280 -22.46 -13.19 7.71
N ILE A 281 -21.49 -13.03 6.79
CA ILE A 281 -21.01 -11.71 6.39
C ILE A 281 -22.11 -10.88 5.74
N LEU A 282 -23.06 -11.54 5.06
CA LEU A 282 -24.20 -10.87 4.44
C LEU A 282 -25.10 -10.22 5.48
N GLU A 283 -25.27 -10.82 6.65
CA GLU A 283 -26.03 -10.24 7.77
C GLU A 283 -25.22 -9.11 8.44
N LYS A 284 -23.92 -9.34 8.68
CA LYS A 284 -23.03 -8.35 9.29
C LYS A 284 -22.92 -7.06 8.48
N THR A 285 -23.01 -7.16 7.15
CA THR A 285 -22.95 -6.03 6.21
C THR A 285 -24.33 -5.49 5.81
N ALA A 286 -25.44 -5.96 6.42
CA ALA A 286 -26.79 -5.57 6.04
C ALA A 286 -27.03 -4.05 6.17
N THR A 287 -26.61 -3.45 7.28
CA THR A 287 -26.71 -2.00 7.50
C THR A 287 -25.87 -1.21 6.49
N LEU A 288 -24.65 -1.68 6.21
CA LEU A 288 -23.76 -1.08 5.22
C LEU A 288 -24.41 -1.06 3.84
N ARG A 289 -24.97 -2.19 3.39
CA ARG A 289 -25.66 -2.29 2.10
C ARG A 289 -26.94 -1.45 2.04
N ALA A 290 -27.71 -1.39 3.12
CA ALA A 290 -28.92 -0.58 3.17
C ALA A 290 -28.60 0.92 3.03
N ARG A 291 -27.57 1.40 3.72
CA ARG A 291 -27.05 2.76 3.58
C ARG A 291 -26.48 3.01 2.18
N LEU A 292 -25.79 2.04 1.60
CA LEU A 292 -25.30 2.12 0.22
C LEU A 292 -26.43 2.37 -0.77
N ALA A 293 -27.51 1.58 -0.69
CA ALA A 293 -28.70 1.74 -1.52
C ALA A 293 -29.39 3.11 -1.31
N GLN A 294 -29.26 3.71 -0.12
CA GLN A 294 -29.83 5.01 0.19
C GLN A 294 -29.05 6.20 -0.35
N GLY A 295 -27.83 6.00 -0.87
CA GLY A 295 -27.01 7.08 -1.44
C GLY A 295 -25.72 7.38 -0.67
N GLU A 296 -25.38 6.58 0.34
CA GLU A 296 -24.12 6.73 1.09
C GLU A 296 -22.97 5.92 0.46
N ASN A 297 -21.74 6.43 0.55
CA ASN A 297 -20.52 5.84 0.02
C ASN A 297 -19.95 4.71 0.89
N THR A 298 -20.80 3.81 1.38
CA THR A 298 -20.42 2.87 2.45
C THR A 298 -19.46 1.75 2.02
N LEU A 299 -19.16 1.61 0.71
CA LEU A 299 -18.06 0.74 0.23
C LEU A 299 -16.71 1.14 0.84
N LEU A 300 -16.55 2.39 1.29
CA LEU A 300 -15.36 2.85 2.01
C LEU A 300 -15.16 2.14 3.36
N LEU A 301 -16.25 1.72 4.02
CA LEU A 301 -16.26 1.06 5.33
C LEU A 301 -16.05 -0.47 5.24
N LEU A 302 -16.17 -1.04 4.04
CA LEU A 302 -16.12 -2.49 3.86
C LEU A 302 -14.82 -3.13 4.37
N PRO A 303 -13.61 -2.58 4.11
CA PRO A 303 -12.37 -3.14 4.63
C PRO A 303 -12.37 -3.40 6.14
N GLN A 304 -12.76 -2.39 6.92
CA GLN A 304 -12.80 -2.49 8.37
C GLN A 304 -13.82 -3.56 8.81
N THR A 305 -14.98 -3.61 8.14
CA THR A 305 -16.01 -4.61 8.45
C THR A 305 -15.54 -6.04 8.17
N LEU A 306 -14.77 -6.26 7.09
CA LEU A 306 -14.20 -7.57 6.76
C LEU A 306 -13.10 -7.97 7.76
N GLU A 307 -12.25 -7.03 8.16
CA GLU A 307 -11.21 -7.24 9.17
C GLU A 307 -11.81 -7.60 10.53
N GLU A 308 -12.81 -6.86 11.01
CA GLU A 308 -13.55 -7.15 12.25
C GLU A 308 -14.25 -8.53 12.18
N ALA A 309 -14.76 -8.90 11.00
CA ALA A 309 -15.33 -10.21 10.77
C ALA A 309 -14.27 -11.33 10.60
N LYS A 310 -12.98 -10.99 10.57
CA LYS A 310 -11.83 -11.89 10.37
C LYS A 310 -11.92 -12.70 9.08
N VAL A 311 -12.42 -12.08 8.01
CA VAL A 311 -12.47 -12.69 6.67
C VAL A 311 -11.47 -12.02 5.72
N PRO A 312 -10.97 -12.73 4.70
CA PRO A 312 -10.06 -12.15 3.71
C PRO A 312 -10.62 -10.91 3.02
N MET A 313 -9.75 -9.96 2.71
CA MET A 313 -10.08 -8.75 1.95
C MET A 313 -10.34 -9.07 0.48
N PHE A 314 -11.12 -8.24 -0.22
CA PHE A 314 -11.18 -8.22 -1.68
C PHE A 314 -9.88 -7.65 -2.27
N ASP A 315 -9.62 -7.96 -3.54
CA ASP A 315 -8.50 -7.39 -4.30
C ASP A 315 -8.62 -5.86 -4.43
N ARG A 316 -7.47 -5.17 -4.49
CA ARG A 316 -7.36 -3.70 -4.45
C ARG A 316 -7.19 -3.03 -5.81
N LEU A 317 -7.30 -3.77 -6.92
CA LEU A 317 -7.04 -3.27 -8.27
C LEU A 317 -7.85 -1.99 -8.59
N PHE A 318 -9.08 -1.88 -8.08
CA PHE A 318 -9.98 -0.75 -8.33
C PHE A 318 -9.95 0.34 -7.24
N ASP A 319 -9.08 0.23 -6.22
CA ASP A 319 -9.02 1.18 -5.10
C ASP A 319 -8.70 2.63 -5.52
N LEU A 320 -7.97 2.82 -6.65
CA LEU A 320 -7.73 4.16 -7.22
C LEU A 320 -9.03 4.88 -7.62
N LEU A 321 -10.11 4.15 -7.85
CA LEU A 321 -11.43 4.73 -8.12
C LEU A 321 -12.15 5.16 -6.83
N MET A 322 -11.61 4.87 -5.65
CA MET A 322 -12.23 5.28 -4.38
C MET A 322 -11.64 6.60 -3.85
N VAL A 323 -10.61 7.15 -4.49
CA VAL A 323 -9.93 8.39 -4.09
C VAL A 323 -9.47 9.14 -5.36
N PRO A 324 -9.93 10.36 -5.65
CA PRO A 324 -10.98 11.06 -4.95
C PRO A 324 -12.35 10.48 -5.31
N LEU A 325 -13.25 10.50 -4.32
CA LEU A 325 -14.65 10.09 -4.46
C LEU A 325 -15.52 11.30 -4.11
N PRO A 326 -16.58 11.60 -4.88
CA PRO A 326 -17.54 12.62 -4.49
C PRO A 326 -18.28 12.18 -3.23
N LEU A 327 -18.06 12.90 -2.14
CA LEU A 327 -18.76 12.68 -0.88
C LEU A 327 -20.17 13.27 -0.97
N SER A 328 -21.13 12.54 -0.41
CA SER A 328 -22.53 12.93 -0.33
C SER A 328 -22.80 13.67 0.98
N ASP A 329 -23.74 14.61 0.99
CA ASP A 329 -24.24 15.21 2.24
C ASP A 329 -24.91 14.19 3.17
N GLN A 330 -25.28 13.02 2.62
CA GLN A 330 -25.83 11.90 3.39
C GLN A 330 -24.74 11.06 4.06
N ASP A 331 -23.48 11.21 3.65
CA ASP A 331 -22.38 10.41 4.20
C ASP A 331 -22.16 10.71 5.68
N GLY A 332 -22.29 9.67 6.49
CA GLY A 332 -21.98 9.74 7.92
C GLY A 332 -20.51 10.08 8.21
N LYS A 333 -20.26 10.50 9.45
CA LYS A 333 -18.89 10.81 9.95
C LYS A 333 -17.93 9.63 9.83
N ASP A 334 -18.44 8.41 9.95
CA ASP A 334 -17.68 7.18 9.76
C ASP A 334 -17.15 7.05 8.32
N ILE A 335 -17.95 7.40 7.32
CA ILE A 335 -17.56 7.40 5.91
C ILE A 335 -16.56 8.50 5.63
N GLN A 336 -16.79 9.71 6.15
CA GLN A 336 -15.84 10.83 6.02
C GLN A 336 -14.48 10.46 6.62
N GLN A 337 -14.46 9.78 7.76
CA GLN A 337 -13.23 9.28 8.38
C GLN A 337 -12.58 8.13 7.58
N ALA A 338 -13.35 7.22 7.00
CA ALA A 338 -12.79 6.17 6.16
C ALA A 338 -12.22 6.72 4.84
N TYR A 339 -12.89 7.68 4.22
CA TYR A 339 -12.39 8.42 3.07
C TYR A 339 -11.08 9.13 3.39
N SER A 340 -11.09 9.85 4.51
CA SER A 340 -9.96 10.57 5.09
C SER A 340 -8.70 9.71 5.15
N MET A 341 -8.80 8.55 5.82
CA MET A 341 -7.68 7.62 5.99
C MET A 341 -7.14 7.15 4.64
N ARG A 342 -8.03 6.78 3.71
CA ARG A 342 -7.63 6.35 2.37
C ARG A 342 -6.99 7.49 1.57
N PHE A 343 -7.51 8.70 1.67
CA PHE A 343 -6.96 9.86 0.96
C PHE A 343 -5.54 10.14 1.42
N GLU A 344 -5.29 10.15 2.73
CA GLU A 344 -3.96 10.35 3.29
C GLU A 344 -2.97 9.26 2.85
N ASP A 345 -3.35 7.99 2.97
CA ASP A 345 -2.51 6.86 2.58
C ASP A 345 -2.16 6.91 1.09
N MET A 346 -3.14 7.23 0.23
CA MET A 346 -2.93 7.36 -1.22
C MET A 346 -2.04 8.57 -1.55
N SER A 347 -2.32 9.73 -0.96
CA SER A 347 -1.55 10.97 -1.19
C SER A 347 -0.08 10.81 -0.78
N GLY A 348 0.20 10.07 0.30
CA GLY A 348 1.56 9.82 0.80
C GLY A 348 2.41 8.89 -0.09
N GLN A 349 1.80 8.08 -0.95
CA GLN A 349 2.50 7.09 -1.79
C GLN A 349 2.96 7.64 -3.15
N HIS A 350 2.53 8.84 -3.52
CA HIS A 350 2.76 9.39 -4.86
C HIS A 350 3.67 10.63 -4.85
N ASP A 351 4.30 10.89 -6.01
CA ASP A 351 5.11 12.09 -6.18
C ASP A 351 4.27 13.38 -6.14
N MET A 352 4.96 14.52 -6.06
CA MET A 352 4.30 15.83 -5.95
C MET A 352 3.40 16.14 -7.15
N THR A 353 3.76 15.70 -8.36
CA THR A 353 2.97 15.98 -9.56
C THR A 353 1.62 15.26 -9.52
N HIS A 354 1.62 13.98 -9.15
CA HIS A 354 0.39 13.20 -8.97
C HIS A 354 -0.41 13.71 -7.78
N ARG A 355 0.25 14.07 -6.68
CA ARG A 355 -0.40 14.68 -5.51
C ARG A 355 -1.15 15.96 -5.88
N LEU A 356 -0.55 16.87 -6.64
CA LEU A 356 -1.22 18.09 -7.10
C LEU A 356 -2.43 17.81 -8.00
N LYS A 357 -2.34 16.83 -8.92
CA LYS A 357 -3.51 16.39 -9.71
C LYS A 357 -4.62 15.85 -8.81
N LEU A 358 -4.26 15.01 -7.83
CA LEU A 358 -5.19 14.47 -6.85
C LEU A 358 -5.90 15.58 -6.05
N LEU A 359 -5.16 16.60 -5.59
CA LEU A 359 -5.77 17.74 -4.87
C LEU A 359 -6.70 18.56 -5.77
N THR A 360 -6.35 18.73 -7.04
CA THR A 360 -7.22 19.43 -8.00
C THR A 360 -8.54 18.65 -8.22
N ALA A 361 -8.45 17.33 -8.32
CA ALA A 361 -9.60 16.45 -8.46
C ALA A 361 -10.46 16.41 -7.18
N GLU A 362 -9.81 16.41 -6.01
CA GLU A 362 -10.47 16.53 -4.70
C GLU A 362 -11.26 17.83 -4.58
N ALA A 363 -10.63 18.97 -4.88
CA ALA A 363 -11.28 20.28 -4.84
C ALA A 363 -12.46 20.35 -5.82
N HIS A 364 -12.38 19.66 -6.96
CA HIS A 364 -13.50 19.58 -7.91
C HIS A 364 -14.70 18.82 -7.33
N TYR A 365 -14.47 17.67 -6.71
CA TYR A 365 -15.57 16.82 -6.21
C TYR A 365 -16.12 17.30 -4.86
N ASN A 366 -15.25 17.74 -3.96
CA ASN A 366 -15.58 17.97 -2.55
C ASN A 366 -15.38 19.43 -2.12
N GLY A 367 -14.95 20.32 -3.03
CA GLY A 367 -14.67 21.71 -2.70
C GLY A 367 -13.46 21.86 -1.78
N VAL A 368 -13.42 22.97 -1.03
CA VAL A 368 -12.34 23.23 -0.06
C VAL A 368 -12.44 22.20 1.07
N SER A 369 -11.46 21.31 1.14
CA SER A 369 -11.44 20.21 2.11
C SER A 369 -10.19 20.27 3.00
N TYR A 370 -10.24 19.56 4.13
CA TYR A 370 -9.08 19.38 5.00
C TYR A 370 -7.86 18.86 4.21
N TRP A 371 -8.10 17.97 3.24
CA TRP A 371 -7.07 17.38 2.39
C TRP A 371 -6.40 18.42 1.51
N GLU A 372 -7.19 19.23 0.82
CA GLU A 372 -6.63 20.32 0.01
C GLU A 372 -5.73 21.22 0.86
N GLU A 373 -6.26 21.73 1.98
CA GLU A 373 -5.57 22.68 2.83
C GLU A 373 -4.30 22.09 3.48
N VAL A 374 -4.35 20.88 4.05
CA VAL A 374 -3.16 20.29 4.71
C VAL A 374 -2.05 20.03 3.70
N ASN A 375 -2.39 19.55 2.50
CA ASN A 375 -1.42 19.24 1.47
C ASN A 375 -0.84 20.51 0.83
N MET A 376 -1.67 21.53 0.58
CA MET A 376 -1.20 22.85 0.14
C MET A 376 -0.30 23.51 1.19
N GLY A 377 -0.60 23.31 2.48
CA GLY A 377 0.27 23.70 3.59
C GLY A 377 1.66 23.07 3.47
N HIS A 378 1.76 21.76 3.22
CA HIS A 378 3.04 21.08 3.00
C HIS A 378 3.80 21.63 1.78
N VAL A 379 3.10 21.88 0.67
CA VAL A 379 3.71 22.46 -0.54
C VAL A 379 4.28 23.84 -0.25
N ALA A 380 3.50 24.72 0.36
CA ALA A 380 3.94 26.06 0.75
C ALA A 380 5.12 26.01 1.74
N TRP A 381 5.07 25.09 2.71
CA TRP A 381 6.14 24.88 3.68
C TRP A 381 7.46 24.50 3.00
N LEU A 382 7.43 23.49 2.13
CA LEU A 382 8.63 23.01 1.40
C LEU A 382 9.15 24.05 0.39
N ALA A 383 8.28 24.93 -0.10
CA ALA A 383 8.65 26.08 -0.91
C ALA A 383 9.26 27.25 -0.10
N GLY A 384 9.28 27.17 1.23
CA GLY A 384 9.78 28.24 2.11
C GLY A 384 8.76 29.38 2.35
N LEU A 385 7.49 29.18 1.97
CA LEU A 385 6.42 30.16 2.08
C LEU A 385 5.70 30.00 3.43
N ARG A 386 6.40 30.35 4.52
CA ARG A 386 5.92 30.12 5.91
C ARG A 386 4.51 30.66 6.17
N LYS A 387 4.23 31.90 5.77
CA LYS A 387 2.94 32.55 6.04
C LYS A 387 1.78 31.88 5.32
N GLU A 388 2.01 31.44 4.09
CA GLU A 388 1.01 30.70 3.30
C GLU A 388 0.77 29.33 3.91
N ALA A 389 1.85 28.62 4.30
CA ALA A 389 1.74 27.34 4.99
C ALA A 389 0.92 27.45 6.29
N ASP A 390 1.19 28.46 7.12
CA ASP A 390 0.45 28.68 8.37
C ASP A 390 -1.03 28.97 8.14
N ALA A 391 -1.38 29.72 7.09
CA ALA A 391 -2.77 29.98 6.73
C ALA A 391 -3.49 28.69 6.32
N HIS A 392 -2.84 27.86 5.50
CA HIS A 392 -3.35 26.56 5.10
C HIS A 392 -3.51 25.60 6.28
N TYR A 393 -2.53 25.51 7.20
CA TYR A 393 -2.67 24.68 8.40
C TYR A 393 -3.78 25.16 9.33
N ALA A 394 -4.00 26.47 9.44
CA ALA A 394 -5.11 27.01 10.22
C ALA A 394 -6.48 26.65 9.61
N SER A 395 -6.61 26.77 8.28
CA SER A 395 -7.81 26.33 7.54
C SER A 395 -8.03 24.83 7.68
N ALA A 396 -6.98 24.03 7.49
CA ALA A 396 -7.00 22.59 7.64
C ALA A 396 -7.46 22.18 9.05
N ARG A 397 -6.90 22.78 10.10
CA ARG A 397 -7.34 22.55 11.49
C ARG A 397 -8.84 22.82 11.67
N LYS A 398 -9.32 23.95 11.16
CA LYS A 398 -10.73 24.35 11.26
C LYS A 398 -11.63 23.33 10.57
N LEU A 399 -11.32 22.99 9.31
CA LEU A 399 -12.08 22.03 8.52
C LEU A 399 -12.08 20.63 9.15
N ALA A 400 -10.96 20.16 9.68
CA ALA A 400 -10.89 18.88 10.36
C ALA A 400 -11.80 18.82 11.60
N ILE A 401 -11.88 19.91 12.39
CA ILE A 401 -12.79 19.99 13.54
C ILE A 401 -14.25 20.03 13.09
N GLU A 402 -14.58 20.83 12.08
CA GLU A 402 -15.95 20.98 11.56
C GLU A 402 -16.47 19.68 10.92
N SER A 403 -15.61 18.98 10.18
CA SER A 403 -15.93 17.70 9.52
C SER A 403 -15.63 16.47 10.38
N HIS A 404 -15.23 16.64 11.64
CA HIS A 404 -14.87 15.54 12.55
C HIS A 404 -13.84 14.55 11.99
N ILE A 405 -12.90 15.06 11.21
CA ILE A 405 -11.81 14.27 10.66
C ILE A 405 -10.73 14.10 11.74
N HIS A 406 -10.34 12.86 11.98
CA HIS A 406 -9.17 12.49 12.75
C HIS A 406 -8.05 12.16 11.76
N PRO A 407 -7.11 13.09 11.52
CA PRO A 407 -5.99 12.85 10.63
C PRO A 407 -5.18 11.65 11.10
N ILE A 408 -4.68 10.88 10.15
CA ILE A 408 -3.79 9.74 10.46
C ILE A 408 -2.33 10.17 10.39
N HIS A 409 -1.45 9.26 10.82
CA HIS A 409 0.01 9.45 10.83
C HIS A 409 0.44 10.77 11.51
N TYR A 410 1.32 11.52 10.85
CA TYR A 410 1.87 12.77 11.37
C TYR A 410 1.01 13.99 11.06
N ASN A 411 0.02 13.95 10.16
CA ASN A 411 -0.80 15.13 9.81
C ASN A 411 -1.60 15.69 10.99
N CYS A 412 -1.72 14.89 12.05
CA CYS A 412 -2.21 15.25 13.38
C CYS A 412 -1.58 16.52 13.98
N GLY A 413 -0.35 16.87 13.60
CA GLY A 413 0.34 18.07 14.11
C GLY A 413 -0.34 19.38 13.73
N VAL A 414 -1.22 19.38 12.72
CA VAL A 414 -2.04 20.55 12.37
C VAL A 414 -2.84 21.11 13.56
N PHE A 415 -3.23 20.26 14.52
CA PHE A 415 -3.99 20.67 15.70
C PHE A 415 -3.17 21.41 16.74
N SER A 416 -1.85 21.22 16.74
CA SER A 416 -0.90 21.73 17.73
C SER A 416 0.18 22.62 17.11
N TRP A 417 0.09 22.89 15.81
CA TRP A 417 0.98 23.81 15.12
C TRP A 417 0.61 25.26 15.44
N LEU A 418 1.59 26.02 15.91
CA LEU A 418 1.47 27.45 16.11
C LEU A 418 2.04 28.19 14.90
N SER A 419 1.36 29.26 14.50
CA SER A 419 1.85 30.13 13.44
C SER A 419 3.15 30.82 13.84
N GLU A 420 3.90 31.33 12.86
CA GLU A 420 5.10 32.13 13.12
C GLU A 420 4.79 33.32 14.06
N ALA A 421 3.64 33.96 13.88
CA ALA A 421 3.19 35.08 14.72
C ALA A 421 2.92 34.62 16.17
N ASP A 422 2.25 33.48 16.37
CA ASP A 422 1.98 32.94 17.70
C ASP A 422 3.27 32.53 18.40
N CYS A 423 4.21 31.92 17.68
CA CYS A 423 5.53 31.57 18.20
C CYS A 423 6.34 32.82 18.60
N ALA A 424 6.28 33.89 17.82
CA ALA A 424 6.91 35.16 18.16
C ALA A 424 6.30 35.77 19.42
N ALA A 425 4.97 35.67 19.56
CA ALA A 425 4.24 36.23 20.68
C ALA A 425 4.56 35.57 22.03
N LEU A 426 5.02 34.31 22.06
CA LEU A 426 5.42 33.59 23.28
C LEU A 426 6.44 34.38 24.11
N SER A 427 7.39 35.06 23.47
CA SER A 427 8.40 35.86 24.18
C SER A 427 7.89 37.21 24.71
N SER A 428 6.72 37.66 24.24
CA SER A 428 6.16 38.98 24.56
C SER A 428 4.99 38.97 25.54
N ARG A 429 4.57 37.78 26.00
CA ARG A 429 3.42 37.62 26.91
C ARG A 429 3.75 36.63 28.02
N SER A 430 3.07 36.76 29.15
CA SER A 430 3.05 35.71 30.17
C SER A 430 2.20 34.53 29.69
N VAL A 431 2.76 33.32 29.71
CA VAL A 431 2.06 32.09 29.38
C VAL A 431 1.64 31.39 30.67
N PRO A 432 0.34 31.15 30.90
CA PRO A 432 -0.12 30.46 32.10
C PRO A 432 0.25 28.97 32.04
N ASP A 433 0.59 28.39 33.19
CA ASP A 433 0.78 26.95 33.34
C ASP A 433 -0.57 26.22 33.28
N ARG A 434 -0.98 25.85 32.05
CA ARG A 434 -2.24 25.14 31.79
C ARG A 434 -2.12 23.65 32.01
N LEU A 435 -0.92 23.09 31.86
CA LEU A 435 -0.67 21.66 32.01
C LEU A 435 -0.35 21.27 33.46
N GLY A 436 0.01 22.23 34.30
CA GLY A 436 0.01 22.12 35.77
C GLY A 436 1.32 21.64 36.38
N VAL A 437 2.44 21.74 35.66
CA VAL A 437 3.75 21.25 36.14
C VAL A 437 4.41 22.18 37.16
N SER A 438 4.01 23.45 37.24
CA SER A 438 4.58 24.43 38.18
C SER A 438 4.30 24.11 39.65
N GLN A 439 3.26 23.31 39.91
CA GLN A 439 2.86 22.89 41.26
C GLN A 439 3.41 21.52 41.66
N TRP A 440 4.30 20.94 40.85
CA TRP A 440 4.88 19.63 41.14
C TRP A 440 5.89 19.71 42.27
N GLU A 441 5.94 18.64 43.07
CA GLU A 441 6.92 18.49 44.14
C GLU A 441 8.24 18.01 43.56
N TRP A 442 9.33 18.70 43.89
CA TRP A 442 10.66 18.41 43.39
C TRP A 442 11.55 17.83 44.49
N GLN A 443 12.27 16.76 44.15
CA GLN A 443 13.41 16.25 44.90
C GLN A 443 14.68 16.38 44.04
N PHE A 444 15.49 17.38 44.35
CA PHE A 444 16.82 17.54 43.77
C PHE A 444 17.89 16.90 44.65
N SER A 445 18.95 16.39 44.04
CA SER A 445 20.19 16.13 44.76
C SER A 445 20.73 17.44 45.34
N PRO A 446 21.42 17.40 46.50
CA PRO A 446 22.03 18.58 47.11
C PRO A 446 22.84 19.39 46.09
N GLU A 447 22.80 20.72 46.24
CA GLU A 447 23.68 21.62 45.48
C GLU A 447 25.13 21.25 45.81
N ASP A 448 25.93 20.99 44.77
CA ASP A 448 27.33 20.62 44.93
C ASP A 448 28.12 21.82 45.49
N ASP A 449 28.86 21.63 46.59
CA ASP A 449 29.85 22.61 47.05
C ASP A 449 30.88 22.88 45.94
N ALA A 450 31.47 24.07 45.89
CA ALA A 450 32.44 24.49 44.86
C ALA A 450 33.71 23.60 44.72
N THR A 451 33.86 22.58 45.58
CA THR A 451 34.92 21.56 45.59
C THR A 451 34.57 20.28 44.85
N VAL A 452 33.38 20.20 44.23
CA VAL A 452 32.82 18.99 43.65
C VAL A 452 32.83 19.06 42.10
N LEU A 453 32.90 17.90 41.44
CA LEU A 453 32.96 17.79 39.98
C LEU A 453 31.73 18.43 39.31
N PRO A 454 31.90 19.11 38.16
CA PRO A 454 30.79 19.77 37.48
C PRO A 454 29.77 18.75 36.95
N SER A 455 28.52 19.21 36.82
CA SER A 455 27.50 18.47 36.07
C SER A 455 27.87 18.47 34.59
N GLU A 456 28.02 17.28 34.02
CA GLU A 456 28.41 17.08 32.61
C GLU A 456 27.21 17.15 31.67
N VAL A 457 26.07 16.57 32.07
CA VAL A 457 24.86 16.49 31.25
C VAL A 457 23.63 16.26 32.11
N CYS A 458 22.51 16.86 31.71
CA CYS A 458 21.18 16.54 32.20
C CYS A 458 20.46 15.59 31.23
N LEU A 459 19.98 14.47 31.73
CA LEU A 459 19.15 13.50 31.00
C LEU A 459 17.72 13.61 31.51
N VAL A 460 16.78 14.03 30.66
CA VAL A 460 15.44 14.43 31.09
C VAL A 460 14.37 13.53 30.49
N PHE A 461 13.56 12.95 31.36
CA PHE A 461 12.51 11.98 31.03
C PHE A 461 11.20 12.33 31.71
N GLY A 462 10.09 11.92 31.10
CA GLY A 462 8.74 12.07 31.64
C GLY A 462 7.92 10.80 31.42
N CYS A 463 7.05 10.46 32.37
CA CYS A 463 6.12 9.36 32.24
C CYS A 463 4.88 9.51 33.12
N ASP A 464 3.85 8.72 32.84
CA ASP A 464 2.78 8.43 33.79
C ASP A 464 3.17 7.24 34.69
N LYS A 465 2.33 6.97 35.70
CA LYS A 465 2.50 5.80 36.59
C LYS A 465 2.57 4.46 35.86
N GLY A 466 1.93 4.30 34.70
CA GLY A 466 1.93 3.07 33.91
C GLY A 466 3.25 2.88 33.16
N TYR A 467 3.74 3.93 32.49
CA TYR A 467 5.04 3.92 31.82
C TYR A 467 6.23 3.88 32.75
N PHE A 468 6.03 4.14 34.05
CA PHE A 468 7.09 3.99 35.06
C PHE A 468 7.81 2.63 35.00
N ARG A 469 7.17 1.59 34.45
CA ARG A 469 7.78 0.25 34.24
C ARG A 469 9.12 0.28 33.49
N PHE A 470 9.41 1.31 32.68
CA PHE A 470 10.69 1.44 31.96
C PHE A 470 11.81 2.11 32.78
N ILE A 471 11.44 2.88 33.81
CA ILE A 471 12.36 3.68 34.62
C ILE A 471 13.45 2.84 35.33
N PRO A 472 13.16 1.67 35.93
CA PRO A 472 14.20 0.87 36.58
C PRO A 472 15.33 0.44 35.64
N LYS A 473 14.99 0.05 34.41
CA LYS A 473 15.97 -0.34 33.39
C LYS A 473 16.82 0.83 32.93
N LEU A 474 16.18 1.99 32.74
CA LEU A 474 16.85 3.24 32.40
C LEU A 474 17.87 3.63 33.49
N ILE A 475 17.47 3.62 34.77
CA ILE A 475 18.35 3.91 35.91
C ILE A 475 19.50 2.90 35.99
N LEU A 476 19.20 1.60 35.95
CA LEU A 476 20.23 0.57 36.14
C LEU A 476 21.26 0.57 35.01
N SER A 477 20.82 0.70 33.77
CA SER A 477 21.71 0.74 32.60
C SER A 477 22.66 1.94 32.68
N LEU A 478 22.17 3.12 33.09
CA LEU A 478 23.00 4.31 33.28
C LEU A 478 24.03 4.11 34.39
N ILE A 479 23.61 3.56 35.54
CA ILE A 479 24.51 3.26 36.67
C ILE A 479 25.62 2.32 36.22
N ARG A 480 25.29 1.26 35.46
CA ARG A 480 26.28 0.30 34.96
C ARG A 480 27.25 0.91 33.96
N ALA A 481 26.75 1.67 32.99
CA ALA A 481 27.60 2.36 32.02
C ALA A 481 28.55 3.35 32.69
N SER A 482 28.05 4.14 33.64
CA SER A 482 28.85 5.12 34.38
C SER A 482 29.88 4.48 35.32
N ARG A 483 29.58 3.31 35.89
CA ARG A 483 30.57 2.53 36.67
C ARG A 483 31.64 1.91 35.80
N ALA A 484 31.27 1.41 34.62
CA ALA A 484 32.22 0.82 33.67
C ALA A 484 33.24 1.85 33.16
N ASN A 485 32.84 3.12 33.07
CA ASN A 485 33.70 4.23 32.67
C ASN A 485 33.51 5.47 33.58
N PRO A 486 34.29 5.61 34.67
CA PRO A 486 34.11 6.67 35.67
C PRO A 486 34.74 8.03 35.28
N THR A 487 35.07 8.22 34.01
CA THR A 487 35.81 9.40 33.50
C THR A 487 34.94 10.65 33.34
N THR A 488 33.61 10.54 33.40
CA THR A 488 32.71 11.69 33.35
C THR A 488 32.62 12.39 34.71
N GLY A 489 32.33 13.69 34.70
CA GLY A 489 31.70 14.36 35.84
C GLY A 489 30.29 13.84 36.09
N PHE A 490 29.48 14.60 36.83
CA PHE A 490 28.16 14.11 37.24
C PHE A 490 27.14 14.11 36.11
N ILE A 491 26.43 12.99 35.97
CA ILE A 491 25.28 12.85 35.08
C ILE A 491 24.03 13.07 35.92
N GLN A 492 23.29 14.15 35.61
CA GLN A 492 22.04 14.48 36.28
C GLN A 492 20.90 13.77 35.54
N LEU A 493 20.31 12.75 36.16
CA LEU A 493 19.12 12.06 35.66
C LEU A 493 17.87 12.71 36.27
N CYS A 494 17.08 13.40 35.46
CA CYS A 494 15.88 14.13 35.85
C CYS A 494 14.62 13.39 35.36
N ILE A 495 13.75 12.96 36.28
CA ILE A 495 12.55 12.16 35.94
C ILE A 495 11.28 12.86 36.45
N GLY A 496 10.34 13.13 35.56
CA GLY A 496 9.00 13.61 35.91
C GLY A 496 7.99 12.47 35.89
N VAL A 497 7.20 12.32 36.96
CA VAL A 497 6.18 11.27 37.04
C VAL A 497 4.81 11.86 37.36
N ASP A 498 3.85 11.66 36.44
CA ASP A 498 2.45 11.93 36.72
C ASP A 498 1.86 10.82 37.60
N GLN A 499 1.33 11.22 38.76
CA GLN A 499 0.64 10.38 39.74
C GLN A 499 1.39 9.09 40.14
N PRO A 500 2.65 9.16 40.58
CA PRO A 500 3.39 7.97 41.01
C PRO A 500 2.67 7.25 42.14
N THR A 501 2.79 5.92 42.19
CA THR A 501 2.40 5.18 43.37
C THR A 501 3.39 5.44 44.51
N MET A 502 2.96 5.21 45.75
CA MET A 502 3.85 5.35 46.92
C MET A 502 5.07 4.43 46.82
N GLU A 503 4.93 3.25 46.20
CA GLU A 503 6.04 2.32 45.94
C GLU A 503 7.05 2.92 44.96
N GLN A 504 6.58 3.51 43.86
CA GLN A 504 7.43 4.17 42.85
C GLN A 504 8.16 5.37 43.46
N LEU A 505 7.46 6.19 44.24
CA LEU A 505 8.04 7.33 44.95
C LEU A 505 9.11 6.86 45.94
N THR A 506 8.79 5.87 46.78
CA THR A 506 9.75 5.29 47.74
C THR A 506 10.99 4.73 47.02
N PHE A 507 10.82 4.09 45.88
CA PHE A 507 11.91 3.58 45.06
C PHE A 507 12.81 4.70 44.54
N LEU A 508 12.25 5.77 43.98
CA LEU A 508 13.01 6.94 43.51
C LEU A 508 13.77 7.61 44.66
N THR A 509 13.09 7.87 45.80
CA THR A 509 13.70 8.49 46.98
C THR A 509 14.89 7.67 47.50
N LYS A 510 14.71 6.36 47.73
CA LYS A 510 15.79 5.49 48.22
C LYS A 510 16.96 5.39 47.25
N THR A 511 16.66 5.34 45.94
CA THR A 511 17.68 5.31 44.90
C THR A 511 18.48 6.62 44.88
N ALA A 512 17.81 7.76 44.94
CA ALA A 512 18.44 9.08 44.97
C ALA A 512 19.34 9.24 46.22
N GLU A 513 18.83 8.91 47.41
CA GLU A 513 19.57 8.94 48.68
C GLU A 513 20.82 8.06 48.62
N TRP A 514 20.71 6.83 48.11
CA TRP A 514 21.84 5.93 47.97
C TRP A 514 22.90 6.49 47.02
N LEU A 515 22.49 7.01 45.86
CA LEU A 515 23.41 7.57 44.86
C LEU A 515 24.22 8.74 45.41
N VAL A 516 23.58 9.60 46.21
CA VAL A 516 24.24 10.72 46.91
C VAL A 516 25.19 10.20 47.99
N ALA A 517 24.72 9.32 48.89
CA ALA A 517 25.50 8.81 50.01
C ALA A 517 26.78 8.07 49.58
N ASN A 518 26.75 7.42 48.41
CA ASN A 518 27.88 6.66 47.86
C ASN A 518 28.69 7.44 46.81
N ASN A 519 28.46 8.75 46.69
CA ASN A 519 29.12 9.63 45.72
C ASN A 519 29.15 9.06 44.29
N SER A 520 28.02 8.49 43.84
CA SER A 520 27.88 7.92 42.50
C SER A 520 28.11 8.99 41.43
N ARG A 521 28.58 8.60 40.23
CA ARG A 521 28.67 9.51 39.08
C ARG A 521 27.29 9.89 38.50
N VAL A 522 26.25 9.13 38.85
CA VAL A 522 24.86 9.41 38.51
C VAL A 522 24.16 10.06 39.70
N ARG A 523 23.46 11.15 39.46
CA ARG A 523 22.58 11.82 40.43
C ARG A 523 21.14 11.71 39.94
N LEU A 524 20.24 11.23 40.79
CA LEU A 524 18.82 11.11 40.47
C LEU A 524 18.06 12.29 41.08
N ASN A 525 17.42 13.06 40.21
CA ASN A 525 16.52 14.16 40.53
C ASN A 525 15.14 13.78 39.98
N PHE A 526 14.07 14.09 40.70
CA PHE A 526 12.74 13.80 40.18
C PHE A 526 11.69 14.80 40.64
N ALA A 527 10.63 14.90 39.83
CA ALA A 527 9.45 15.70 40.13
C ALA A 527 8.21 14.83 40.02
N HIS A 528 7.20 15.11 40.83
CA HIS A 528 5.92 14.45 40.71
C HIS A 528 4.74 15.35 41.04
N GLY A 529 3.60 15.02 40.45
CA GLY A 529 2.36 15.75 40.68
C GLY A 529 1.20 15.15 39.91
N THR A 530 0.24 16.00 39.55
CA THR A 530 -0.88 15.64 38.69
C THR A 530 -0.98 16.65 37.56
N LEU A 531 -0.94 16.19 36.32
CA LEU A 531 -1.23 17.01 35.14
C LEU A 531 -2.71 17.41 35.13
N ALA A 532 -2.99 18.62 34.65
CA ALA A 532 -4.35 19.11 34.46
C ALA A 532 -5.13 18.27 33.42
N TYR A 533 -4.44 17.81 32.38
CA TYR A 533 -4.96 16.93 31.35
C TYR A 533 -4.06 15.71 31.19
N ARG A 534 -4.67 14.53 31.16
CA ARG A 534 -3.99 13.23 31.32
C ARG A 534 -4.23 12.36 30.10
N ASP A 535 -3.38 12.53 29.10
CA ASP A 535 -3.38 11.74 27.87
C ASP A 535 -1.95 11.46 27.40
N GLY A 536 -1.80 10.60 26.40
CA GLY A 536 -0.47 10.21 25.91
C GLY A 536 0.37 11.38 25.36
N ALA A 537 -0.26 12.45 24.87
CA ALA A 537 0.44 13.63 24.39
C ALA A 537 1.00 14.46 25.55
N THR A 538 0.25 14.59 26.65
CA THR A 538 0.75 15.33 27.82
C THR A 538 1.82 14.56 28.57
N TYR A 539 1.75 13.23 28.62
CA TYR A 539 2.78 12.41 29.28
C TYR A 539 4.15 12.49 28.58
N THR A 540 4.17 12.48 27.24
CA THR A 540 5.41 12.65 26.46
C THR A 540 5.98 14.07 26.56
N ALA A 541 5.10 15.07 26.73
CA ALA A 541 5.48 16.47 26.88
C ALA A 541 6.10 16.83 28.25
N ILE A 542 5.92 16.02 29.30
CA ILE A 542 6.45 16.26 30.67
C ILE A 542 7.94 16.67 30.64
N ARG A 543 8.77 15.96 29.86
CA ARG A 543 10.21 16.23 29.77
C ARG A 543 10.56 17.65 29.34
N TYR A 544 9.71 18.26 28.51
CA TYR A 544 9.89 19.62 28.00
C TYR A 544 9.30 20.66 28.96
N LEU A 545 8.17 20.32 29.60
CA LEU A 545 7.49 21.17 30.57
C LEU A 545 8.33 21.43 31.82
N MET A 546 9.15 20.45 32.25
CA MET A 546 10.04 20.57 33.40
C MET A 546 11.39 21.25 33.12
N LEU A 547 11.75 21.47 31.86
CA LEU A 547 13.07 22.02 31.51
C LEU A 547 13.38 23.37 32.17
N PRO A 548 12.43 24.32 32.31
CA PRO A 548 12.72 25.59 32.98
C PRO A 548 13.28 25.40 34.40
N GLU A 549 12.69 24.53 35.21
CA GLU A 549 13.17 24.24 36.57
C GLU A 549 14.55 23.55 36.57
N ILE A 550 14.75 22.59 35.66
CA ILE A 550 16.03 21.87 35.53
C ILE A 550 17.16 22.81 35.13
N THR A 551 16.90 23.70 34.16
CA THR A 551 17.91 24.62 33.61
C THR A 551 18.19 25.82 34.51
N ALA A 552 17.26 26.17 35.40
CA ALA A 552 17.52 27.10 36.49
C ALA A 552 18.52 26.55 37.51
N ARG A 553 18.60 25.21 37.64
CA ARG A 553 19.49 24.54 38.62
C ARG A 553 20.81 24.07 38.04
N PHE A 554 20.80 23.58 36.81
CA PHE A 554 21.96 22.95 36.19
C PHE A 554 22.36 23.67 34.90
N SER A 555 23.56 24.26 34.88
CA SER A 555 24.13 24.91 33.70
C SER A 555 25.04 23.94 32.92
N CYS A 556 24.42 22.95 32.28
CA CYS A 556 25.14 21.94 31.47
C CYS A 556 24.32 21.53 30.24
N PRO A 557 24.93 20.85 29.25
CA PRO A 557 24.21 20.27 28.12
C PRO A 557 23.04 19.36 28.52
N LEU A 558 22.06 19.19 27.64
CA LEU A 558 20.82 18.49 27.93
C LEU A 558 20.46 17.47 26.87
N ILE A 559 19.99 16.29 27.30
CA ILE A 559 19.38 15.28 26.44
C ILE A 559 17.94 15.04 26.91
N THR A 560 16.97 15.24 26.03
CA THR A 560 15.59 14.79 26.23
C THR A 560 15.37 13.49 25.48
N ALA A 561 14.60 12.56 26.04
CA ALA A 561 14.22 11.33 25.34
C ALA A 561 12.90 10.74 25.85
N ASP A 562 12.31 9.81 25.10
CA ASP A 562 11.23 8.96 25.62
C ASP A 562 11.78 8.06 26.73
N CYS A 563 10.98 7.82 27.77
CA CYS A 563 11.38 7.00 28.92
C CYS A 563 11.37 5.49 28.60
N ASP A 564 10.83 5.08 27.45
CA ASP A 564 10.81 3.70 26.99
C ASP A 564 12.09 3.32 26.23
N GLY A 565 13.24 3.81 26.70
CA GLY A 565 14.58 3.47 26.21
C GLY A 565 15.56 3.14 27.34
N TYR A 566 16.75 2.65 26.99
CA TYR A 566 17.82 2.40 27.96
C TYR A 566 19.22 2.76 27.40
N PHE A 567 20.20 2.91 28.27
CA PHE A 567 21.56 3.30 27.88
C PHE A 567 22.42 2.08 27.54
N PRO A 568 23.11 2.05 26.40
CA PRO A 568 24.04 0.97 26.08
C PRO A 568 25.24 0.99 27.04
N SER A 569 25.96 -0.13 27.12
CA SER A 569 27.08 -0.29 28.06
C SER A 569 28.23 0.71 27.84
N ASP A 570 28.39 1.20 26.62
CA ASP A 570 29.39 2.18 26.17
C ASP A 570 28.85 3.62 26.12
N PHE A 571 27.68 3.90 26.71
CA PHE A 571 27.03 5.21 26.69
C PHE A 571 27.96 6.36 27.06
N VAL A 572 28.81 6.19 28.07
CA VAL A 572 29.76 7.24 28.50
C VAL A 572 30.69 7.67 27.36
N SER A 573 31.21 6.71 26.59
CA SER A 573 32.08 6.99 25.46
C SER A 573 31.30 7.68 24.33
N LEU A 574 30.10 7.17 24.02
CA LEU A 574 29.23 7.78 23.01
C LEU A 574 28.83 9.23 23.38
N TRP A 575 28.59 9.48 24.67
CA TRP A 575 28.33 10.83 25.20
C TRP A 575 29.53 11.76 24.99
N GLN A 576 30.74 11.32 25.34
CA GLN A 576 31.96 12.09 25.15
C GLN A 576 32.18 12.44 23.67
N ASP A 577 31.96 11.48 22.77
CA ASP A 577 32.04 11.69 21.33
C ASP A 577 30.97 12.68 20.84
N MET A 578 29.72 12.56 21.31
CA MET A 578 28.64 13.50 20.98
C MET A 578 29.01 14.93 21.40
N LYS A 579 29.42 15.11 22.66
CA LYS A 579 29.82 16.42 23.22
C LYS A 579 30.99 17.02 22.45
N ALA A 580 31.94 16.20 22.00
CA ALA A 580 33.10 16.67 21.25
C ALA A 580 32.78 17.04 19.80
N SER A 581 31.80 16.39 19.18
CA SER A 581 31.55 16.47 17.74
C SER A 581 30.30 17.26 17.32
N ALA A 582 29.38 17.53 18.25
CA ALA A 582 28.11 18.17 17.95
C ALA A 582 27.75 19.27 18.94
N ASP A 583 27.06 20.30 18.44
CA ASP A 583 26.46 21.37 19.24
C ASP A 583 24.98 21.09 19.50
N TYR A 584 24.32 20.37 18.58
CA TYR A 584 22.95 19.87 18.73
C TYR A 584 22.78 18.50 18.06
N GLY A 585 21.81 17.72 18.52
CA GLY A 585 21.47 16.43 17.92
C GLY A 585 19.97 16.23 17.83
N PHE A 586 19.46 15.91 16.65
CA PHE A 586 18.03 15.73 16.40
C PHE A 586 17.76 14.55 15.47
N ARG A 587 16.54 13.99 15.56
CA ARG A 587 16.04 13.00 14.60
C ARG A 587 15.42 13.71 13.40
N LEU A 588 16.24 13.95 12.36
CA LEU A 588 15.92 14.79 11.21
C LEU A 588 15.66 13.98 9.93
N TYR A 589 14.75 13.00 9.98
CA TYR A 589 14.49 12.09 8.86
C TYR A 589 13.98 12.77 7.57
N ALA A 590 13.43 13.99 7.68
CA ALA A 590 12.92 14.76 6.55
C ALA A 590 13.90 15.83 6.02
N TYR A 591 15.13 15.90 6.55
CA TYR A 591 16.10 16.95 6.24
C TYR A 591 17.34 16.38 5.54
N ASN A 592 17.95 17.20 4.69
CA ASN A 592 19.27 16.92 4.12
C ASN A 592 20.40 17.49 5.01
N ARG A 593 21.65 17.22 4.64
CA ARG A 593 22.84 17.66 5.42
C ARG A 593 23.05 19.17 5.40
N GLU A 594 22.41 19.86 4.47
CA GLU A 594 22.39 21.32 4.36
C GLU A 594 21.32 21.96 5.28
N GLY A 595 20.64 21.17 6.12
CA GLY A 595 19.64 21.69 7.07
C GLY A 595 18.32 22.09 6.42
N LYS A 596 18.14 21.76 5.15
CA LYS A 596 16.91 22.00 4.41
C LYS A 596 16.00 20.78 4.55
N GLN A 597 14.76 21.05 4.94
CA GLN A 597 13.71 20.04 4.87
C GLN A 597 13.35 19.79 3.40
N VAL A 598 13.38 18.52 2.98
CA VAL A 598 13.19 18.13 1.57
C VAL A 598 11.86 17.42 1.31
N MET A 599 11.18 16.96 2.36
CA MET A 599 9.87 16.30 2.27
C MET A 599 9.07 16.45 3.56
N GLY A 600 7.79 16.08 3.50
CA GLY A 600 6.90 16.01 4.66
C GLY A 600 6.46 17.38 5.22
N GLU A 601 5.98 17.30 6.45
CA GLU A 601 5.34 18.35 7.23
C GLU A 601 6.30 19.06 8.20
N PRO A 602 6.04 20.31 8.62
CA PRO A 602 6.97 21.08 9.45
C PRO A 602 7.39 20.40 10.75
N TRP A 603 6.47 19.66 11.34
CA TRP A 603 6.67 18.88 12.57
C TRP A 603 7.09 17.44 12.28
N GLY A 604 7.52 17.14 11.05
CA GLY A 604 8.19 15.89 10.64
C GLY A 604 9.57 15.77 11.28
N PHE A 605 9.57 15.73 12.61
CA PHE A 605 10.71 15.90 13.49
C PHE A 605 10.60 14.88 14.63
N GLY A 606 11.58 13.99 14.76
CA GLY A 606 11.48 12.93 15.76
C GLY A 606 11.76 13.44 17.18
N ALA A 607 10.74 13.46 18.04
CA ALA A 607 10.86 13.92 19.43
C ALA A 607 11.40 12.86 20.42
N GLY A 608 11.68 11.64 19.95
CA GLY A 608 12.05 10.51 20.82
C GLY A 608 13.45 10.61 21.47
N ILE A 609 14.38 11.38 20.87
CA ILE A 609 15.63 11.80 21.52
C ILE A 609 16.11 13.12 20.91
N SER A 610 16.60 14.05 21.73
CA SER A 610 17.19 15.31 21.29
C SER A 610 18.33 15.74 22.21
N TYR A 611 19.37 16.32 21.63
CA TYR A 611 20.56 16.82 22.32
C TYR A 611 20.69 18.33 22.10
N PHE A 612 20.89 19.06 23.20
CA PHE A 612 21.13 20.50 23.27
C PHE A 612 22.49 20.75 23.94
N GLY A 613 23.50 21.11 23.15
CA GLY A 613 24.89 21.24 23.62
C GLY A 613 25.28 22.64 24.11
N GLU A 614 24.68 23.70 23.56
CA GLU A 614 24.97 25.09 23.95
C GLU A 614 24.31 25.45 25.30
N ALA A 615 24.94 25.08 26.43
CA ALA A 615 24.41 25.26 27.78
C ALA A 615 23.82 26.66 28.06
N ASP A 616 24.46 27.72 27.58
CA ASP A 616 24.01 29.12 27.76
C ASP A 616 22.69 29.44 27.04
N ARG A 617 22.34 28.68 26.01
CA ARG A 617 21.10 28.85 25.23
C ARG A 617 19.95 28.01 25.76
N ILE A 618 20.24 26.95 26.52
CA ILE A 618 19.24 25.97 26.96
C ILE A 618 18.12 26.63 27.78
N PRO A 619 18.36 27.56 28.73
CA PRO A 619 17.26 28.20 29.47
C PRO A 619 16.23 28.88 28.56
N ALA A 620 16.67 29.59 27.51
CA ALA A 620 15.77 30.24 26.56
C ALA A 620 14.98 29.22 25.71
N ILE A 621 15.63 28.12 25.31
CA ILE A 621 14.99 27.02 24.59
C ILE A 621 13.96 26.30 25.49
N ALA A 622 14.32 26.04 26.75
CA ALA A 622 13.49 25.40 27.75
C ALA A 622 12.21 26.18 28.02
N HIS A 623 12.31 27.49 28.25
CA HIS A 623 11.15 28.36 28.40
C HIS A 623 10.28 28.34 27.13
N PHE A 624 10.87 28.49 25.95
CA PHE A 624 10.11 28.45 24.69
C PHE A 624 9.35 27.14 24.51
N LEU A 625 9.98 25.99 24.77
CA LEU A 625 9.33 24.68 24.66
C LEU A 625 8.16 24.55 25.64
N SER A 626 8.35 24.93 26.91
CA SER A 626 7.28 24.88 27.92
C SER A 626 6.12 25.82 27.58
N ASP A 627 6.42 27.04 27.13
CA ASP A 627 5.45 28.05 26.73
C ASP A 627 4.67 27.64 25.48
N TYR A 628 5.35 27.02 24.52
CA TYR A 628 4.73 26.46 23.32
C TYR A 628 3.71 25.40 23.71
N LEU A 629 4.10 24.42 24.55
CA LEU A 629 3.24 23.31 24.97
C LEU A 629 2.00 23.81 25.73
N ASN A 630 2.19 24.73 26.67
CA ASN A 630 1.08 25.35 27.41
C ASN A 630 0.15 26.20 26.53
N THR A 631 0.64 26.71 25.39
CA THR A 631 -0.17 27.47 24.43
C THR A 631 -0.89 26.57 23.43
N ALA A 632 -0.18 25.59 22.86
CA ALA A 632 -0.62 24.79 21.74
C ALA A 632 -1.56 23.65 22.15
N TYR A 633 -1.37 23.08 23.34
CA TYR A 633 -2.22 22.01 23.83
C TYR A 633 -3.66 22.51 23.99
N ASN A 634 -4.59 21.77 23.37
CA ASN A 634 -6.01 22.08 23.45
C ASN A 634 -6.80 20.76 23.64
N PRO A 635 -7.50 20.59 24.79
CA PRO A 635 -8.22 19.36 25.10
C PRO A 635 -9.49 19.16 24.25
N GLN A 636 -9.93 20.17 23.51
CA GLN A 636 -11.02 20.07 22.53
C GLN A 636 -10.53 19.56 21.17
N ASN A 637 -9.21 19.48 20.92
CA ASN A 637 -8.70 18.90 19.69
C ASN A 637 -9.00 17.39 19.64
N PRO A 638 -9.27 16.81 18.46
CA PRO A 638 -9.49 15.37 18.30
C PRO A 638 -8.29 14.52 18.74
N THR A 639 -7.08 15.06 18.59
CA THR A 639 -5.83 14.50 19.10
C THR A 639 -4.82 15.64 19.31
N ASN A 640 -3.91 15.47 20.27
CA ASN A 640 -2.75 16.36 20.49
C ASN A 640 -1.42 15.59 20.33
N TRP A 641 -1.45 14.39 19.75
CA TRP A 641 -0.33 13.44 19.77
C TRP A 641 1.01 14.02 19.29
N CYS A 642 0.99 14.95 18.33
CA CYS A 642 2.16 15.54 17.72
C CYS A 642 2.64 16.85 18.41
N VAL A 643 2.09 17.22 19.58
CA VAL A 643 2.32 18.53 20.22
C VAL A 643 3.77 18.77 20.61
N ASP A 644 4.49 17.74 21.03
CA ASP A 644 5.89 17.82 21.42
C ASP A 644 6.83 17.93 20.21
N GLN A 645 6.53 17.21 19.11
CA GLN A 645 7.20 17.34 17.82
C GLN A 645 7.01 18.74 17.24
N CYS A 646 5.79 19.30 17.34
CA CYS A 646 5.53 20.68 16.93
C CYS A 646 6.35 21.69 17.74
N ALA A 647 6.39 21.53 19.07
CA ALA A 647 7.18 22.40 19.95
C ALA A 647 8.68 22.33 19.63
N LEU A 648 9.19 21.12 19.44
CA LEU A 648 10.60 20.87 19.12
C LEU A 648 10.98 21.41 17.74
N ALA A 649 10.15 21.19 16.72
CA ALA A 649 10.35 21.73 15.38
C ALA A 649 10.33 23.28 15.40
N ALA A 650 9.42 23.89 16.14
CA ALA A 650 9.37 25.34 16.30
C ALA A 650 10.60 25.88 17.03
N ALA A 651 11.07 25.20 18.08
CA ALA A 651 12.29 25.56 18.79
C ALA A 651 13.53 25.44 17.89
N PHE A 652 13.65 24.35 17.13
CA PHE A 652 14.70 24.15 16.14
C PHE A 652 14.71 25.30 15.11
N LYS A 653 13.55 25.65 14.54
CA LYS A 653 13.45 26.74 13.55
C LYS A 653 13.79 28.11 14.13
N ARG A 654 13.55 28.32 15.42
CA ARG A 654 13.84 29.60 16.09
C ARG A 654 15.30 29.74 16.50
N PHE A 655 15.88 28.69 17.08
CA PHE A 655 17.18 28.80 17.77
C PHE A 655 18.33 28.14 17.02
N VAL A 656 18.07 27.13 16.19
CA VAL A 656 19.10 26.30 15.55
C VAL A 656 19.18 26.57 14.05
N ALA A 657 18.07 26.43 13.31
CA ALA A 657 18.06 26.55 11.85
C ALA A 657 18.66 27.86 11.30
N PRO A 658 18.45 29.05 11.92
CA PRO A 658 19.04 30.30 11.43
C PRO A 658 20.57 30.35 11.52
N LYS A 659 21.18 29.44 12.28
CA LYS A 659 22.62 29.33 12.50
C LYS A 659 23.18 28.00 11.99
N TRP A 660 22.48 27.33 11.08
CA TRP A 660 22.86 26.00 10.64
C TRP A 660 24.33 25.91 10.21
N ASP A 661 24.82 26.89 9.47
CA ASP A 661 26.19 26.93 8.96
C ASP A 661 27.26 27.17 10.04
N GLU A 662 26.86 27.59 11.24
CA GLU A 662 27.74 27.83 12.41
C GLU A 662 27.76 26.64 13.37
N LEU A 663 26.83 25.70 13.24
CA LEU A 663 26.57 24.64 14.22
C LEU A 663 26.91 23.26 13.66
N ARG A 664 27.45 22.39 14.51
CA ARG A 664 27.67 20.98 14.21
C ARG A 664 26.44 20.19 14.61
N ILE A 665 25.66 19.75 13.63
CA ILE A 665 24.38 19.06 13.87
C ILE A 665 24.54 17.55 13.67
N LYS A 666 24.25 16.79 14.73
CA LYS A 666 24.20 15.32 14.66
C LYS A 666 22.82 14.83 14.28
N PHE A 667 22.76 14.02 13.23
CA PHE A 667 21.58 13.26 12.85
C PHE A 667 21.53 12.02 13.76
N MET A 668 20.54 11.98 14.65
CA MET A 668 20.47 11.00 15.74
C MET A 668 20.15 9.58 15.29
N ASP A 669 19.57 9.43 14.09
CA ASP A 669 19.26 8.12 13.49
C ASP A 669 20.47 7.47 12.80
N GLU A 670 21.66 8.10 12.84
CA GLU A 670 22.87 7.61 12.17
C GLU A 670 23.97 7.17 13.14
N GLY A 671 24.53 5.99 12.88
CA GLY A 671 25.60 5.40 13.69
C GLY A 671 25.08 4.69 14.93
N THR A 672 25.95 4.49 15.91
CA THR A 672 25.57 3.84 17.18
C THR A 672 24.66 4.77 18.00
N PRO A 673 23.49 4.30 18.47
CA PRO A 673 22.54 5.15 19.16
C PRO A 673 22.97 5.45 20.61
N LEU A 674 22.76 6.70 21.07
CA LEU A 674 22.99 7.08 22.48
C LEU A 674 22.06 6.34 23.46
N MET A 675 20.89 5.94 22.98
CA MET A 675 19.92 5.14 23.74
C MET A 675 19.30 4.08 22.84
N VAL A 676 19.14 2.88 23.36
CA VAL A 676 18.41 1.81 22.68
C VAL A 676 16.92 2.03 22.92
N MET A 677 16.19 2.27 21.84
CA MET A 677 14.76 2.59 21.81
C MET A 677 13.95 1.41 21.24
N PRO A 678 12.61 1.37 21.40
CA PRO A 678 11.80 0.21 21.01
C PRO A 678 11.96 -0.20 19.54
N HIS A 679 12.11 0.77 18.63
CA HIS A 679 12.24 0.53 17.20
C HIS A 679 13.60 -0.09 16.80
N HIS A 680 14.61 -0.06 17.68
CA HIS A 680 15.89 -0.75 17.43
C HIS A 680 15.80 -2.26 17.65
N VAL A 681 14.81 -2.75 18.41
CA VAL A 681 14.78 -4.14 18.93
C VAL A 681 13.45 -4.87 18.69
N GLY A 682 12.53 -4.27 17.92
CA GLY A 682 11.26 -4.92 17.53
C GLY A 682 10.05 -4.60 18.42
N GLY A 683 10.10 -3.53 19.23
CA GLY A 683 8.97 -3.02 19.98
C GLY A 683 9.19 -2.93 21.50
N LYS A 684 8.18 -2.41 22.21
CA LYS A 684 8.28 -2.08 23.64
C LYS A 684 8.50 -3.31 24.53
N ASP A 685 7.81 -4.41 24.24
CA ASP A 685 7.94 -5.64 25.04
C ASP A 685 9.28 -6.34 24.76
N ALA A 686 9.73 -6.33 23.50
CA ALA A 686 11.05 -6.83 23.13
C ALA A 686 12.17 -6.01 23.82
N LEU A 687 12.02 -4.68 23.89
CA LEU A 687 12.95 -3.81 24.60
C LEU A 687 13.04 -4.12 26.09
N LEU A 688 11.93 -4.40 26.76
CA LEU A 688 11.96 -4.77 28.18
C LEU A 688 12.77 -6.06 28.41
N ALA A 689 12.70 -7.02 27.48
CA ALA A 689 13.45 -8.28 27.55
C ALA A 689 14.90 -8.18 27.06
N HIS A 690 15.20 -7.25 26.14
CA HIS A 690 16.50 -7.12 25.47
C HIS A 690 17.63 -6.82 26.48
N GLU A 691 18.70 -7.63 26.52
CA GLU A 691 19.77 -7.52 27.54
C GLU A 691 19.29 -7.63 29.00
N GLY A 692 18.14 -8.26 29.21
CA GLY A 692 17.58 -8.56 30.53
C GLY A 692 16.40 -7.67 30.94
N SER A 693 15.47 -8.29 31.66
CA SER A 693 14.34 -7.60 32.30
C SER A 693 14.78 -7.08 33.67
N PHE A 694 14.61 -5.77 33.90
CA PHE A 694 14.99 -5.13 35.15
C PHE A 694 13.78 -4.48 35.82
N SER A 695 13.59 -4.80 37.09
CA SER A 695 12.56 -4.26 37.98
C SER A 695 13.17 -3.30 39.02
N MET A 696 12.32 -2.63 39.81
CA MET A 696 12.76 -1.83 40.95
C MET A 696 13.62 -2.64 41.94
N VAL A 697 13.31 -3.92 42.13
CA VAL A 697 14.04 -4.84 43.02
C VAL A 697 15.45 -5.10 42.50
N ASP A 698 15.63 -5.21 41.18
CA ASP A 698 16.93 -5.45 40.57
C ASP A 698 17.86 -4.25 40.76
N VAL A 699 17.33 -3.03 40.63
CA VAL A 699 18.06 -1.79 40.91
C VAL A 699 18.53 -1.78 42.36
N VAL A 700 17.62 -1.98 43.32
CA VAL A 700 17.95 -1.99 44.76
C VAL A 700 18.97 -3.09 45.08
N SER A 701 18.82 -4.28 44.49
CA SER A 701 19.76 -5.39 44.67
C SER A 701 21.15 -5.07 44.11
N GLU A 702 21.22 -4.40 42.95
CA GLU A 702 22.48 -3.91 42.41
C GLU A 702 23.12 -2.88 43.35
N LEU A 703 22.36 -1.90 43.84
CA LEU A 703 22.89 -0.89 44.77
C LEU A 703 23.43 -1.53 46.06
N ALA A 704 22.72 -2.52 46.62
CA ALA A 704 23.15 -3.25 47.81
C ALA A 704 24.48 -3.98 47.59
N ARG A 705 24.68 -4.63 46.44
CA ARG A 705 25.94 -5.34 46.10
C ARG A 705 27.17 -4.43 46.07
N TYR A 706 26.99 -3.15 45.79
CA TYR A 706 28.08 -2.17 45.65
C TYR A 706 28.08 -1.10 46.76
N THR A 707 27.38 -1.37 47.88
CA THR A 707 27.51 -0.54 49.07
C THR A 707 28.84 -0.89 49.75
N PRO A 708 29.77 0.06 49.94
CA PRO A 708 31.02 -0.20 50.65
C PRO A 708 30.74 -0.72 52.07
N GLU A 709 31.46 -1.75 52.53
CA GLU A 709 31.39 -2.14 53.94
C GLU A 709 31.84 -0.96 54.83
N PRO A 710 31.11 -0.63 55.89
CA PRO A 710 31.55 0.42 56.81
C PRO A 710 32.92 0.04 57.40
N PRO A 711 33.86 0.99 57.55
CA PRO A 711 35.14 0.69 58.16
C PRO A 711 34.91 0.11 59.57
N LEU A 712 35.46 -1.08 59.82
CA LEU A 712 35.47 -1.70 61.13
C LEU A 712 36.15 -0.74 62.12
N THR A 713 35.37 -0.03 62.92
CA THR A 713 35.86 0.64 64.12
C THR A 713 36.36 -0.45 65.07
N PRO A 714 37.64 -0.48 65.46
CA PRO A 714 38.09 -1.43 66.47
C PRO A 714 37.38 -1.11 67.79
N PRO A 715 36.93 -2.13 68.55
CA PRO A 715 36.34 -1.91 69.86
C PRO A 715 37.40 -1.29 70.80
N SER A 716 36.99 -0.21 71.47
CA SER A 716 37.74 0.49 72.52
C SER A 716 37.85 -0.34 73.80
#